data_AF-A0A365Y0J9-F1
#
_entry.id   AF-A0A365Y0J9-F1
#
_cell.length_a   1.000
_cell.length_b   1.000
_cell.length_c   1.000
_cell.angle_alpha   90.00
_cell.angle_beta   90.00
_cell.angle_gamma   90.00
#
_symmetry.space_group_name_H-M   'P 1'
#
loop_
_entity.id
_entity.type
_entity.pdbx_description
1 polymer ?
#
loop_
_entity_poly.entity_id
_entity_poly.type
_entity_poly.pdbx_seq_one_letter_code
_entity_poly.pdbx_strand_id
1 'polypeptide(L)'
;MTRHLLFFLAGLLSVASLLVQAQNKPYPQAISYPNCIKPNNVTQADMNASVASYYDYWKATYLKHNLSSLPGGYYVKGDITGGADGYTPLGSSEGHGYGMVITVLMAGHDPAAKTIYDGLYKTFKAYRSVNNSKLMGWVVADNTGAQGHFDSATDGDIDIAYSLILAHYQWGSAGTINYLNEAKTMINQGLKASYVTSSNRLNLGDWDTKTALNTRPSDWMMDHMRAFYQETNDATWNNVIDALYNVYTQFSATYSPSTGLISDFVVKNPPEPAPQNFLDEYPPTNEYNYNACRVPLRIVMDYAMYGNTTALSLSNKMVNWIKTKTSGNPANIKDGYKLNGTASGTGQEAVFIGPFVAASVVSSSNQAWLNSGWNYLKTAKSGYYSDSYSLLCQLFISGNWWIPGNSSPSNVPPSVSITAPTNNSAYTSPASLTINATATDSDGSVTKVEFFNGSTKLGEATSSPYAWTWNNIAAGTYTLTAKATDNSNGSSTSAPVTITVGSAPGCNPAEASGDDGNVAANAIDNDLNTRWSASGDGQWIQFCLGSSQSVNGVDIAFYKGDSRKAKFDILVSADAANWTAVASNLQSSGSSLALESFSFTAITAKYVRILGHGNNLNAWNSYAEVKVKTVAALAGSTSASMAFTPVNDAPPKAGKLSIDAFPNPFRGDLRITYTLEKTGIANLTVYNLAGQPVAVLANGQLSAGTYQATFRSGNHASGIYIIKLAQDGNIISKRIVKE
;
A
#
# COMPACT_ATOMS: atom_id res chain seq x y z
N MET A 1 39.22 19.34 86.13
CA MET A 1 38.45 18.08 86.23
C MET A 1 37.28 18.16 85.27
N THR A 2 37.03 17.04 84.57
CA THR A 2 35.82 16.68 83.80
C THR A 2 35.44 17.55 82.58
N ARG A 3 35.81 17.05 81.38
CA ARG A 3 35.12 17.33 80.11
C ARG A 3 33.81 16.54 80.09
N HIS A 4 32.69 17.20 79.77
CA HIS A 4 31.43 16.54 79.42
C HIS A 4 31.16 16.73 77.92
N LEU A 5 30.92 15.59 77.28
CA LEU A 5 30.61 15.41 75.88
C LEU A 5 29.08 15.40 75.77
N LEU A 6 28.47 16.40 75.12
CA LEU A 6 27.06 16.33 74.72
C LEU A 6 26.98 15.77 73.30
N PHE A 7 26.42 14.56 73.17
CA PHE A 7 25.94 14.00 71.91
C PHE A 7 24.53 14.53 71.63
N PHE A 8 24.35 15.17 70.48
CA PHE A 8 23.04 15.47 69.91
C PHE A 8 22.56 14.24 69.11
N LEU A 9 21.43 13.66 69.52
CA LEU A 9 20.75 12.57 68.83
C LEU A 9 19.81 13.18 67.77
N ALA A 10 20.16 13.07 66.49
CA ALA A 10 19.28 13.42 65.38
C ALA A 10 18.43 12.20 64.99
N GLY A 11 17.12 12.28 65.20
CA GLY A 11 16.16 11.28 64.72
C GLY A 11 16.01 11.36 63.20
N LEU A 12 16.29 10.25 62.50
CA LEU A 12 15.89 10.06 61.11
C LEU A 12 14.44 9.57 61.07
N LEU A 13 13.52 10.41 60.57
CA LEU A 13 12.28 9.93 59.96
C LEU A 13 12.62 9.33 58.59
N SER A 14 12.53 8.00 58.48
CA SER A 14 12.56 7.31 57.18
C SER A 14 11.21 7.49 56.49
N VAL A 15 11.13 8.43 55.55
CA VAL A 15 10.03 8.47 54.58
C VAL A 15 10.30 7.33 53.59
N ALA A 16 9.58 6.22 53.73
CA ALA A 16 9.59 5.15 52.75
C ALA A 16 8.92 5.66 51.47
N SER A 17 9.71 6.18 50.54
CA SER A 17 9.28 6.39 49.17
C SER A 17 8.98 5.02 48.55
N LEU A 18 7.70 4.71 48.37
CA LEU A 18 7.24 3.60 47.53
C LEU A 18 7.77 3.86 46.11
N LEU A 19 8.86 3.18 45.76
CA LEU A 19 9.35 3.15 44.39
C LEU A 19 8.29 2.43 43.54
N VAL A 20 7.49 3.18 42.79
CA VAL A 20 6.64 2.62 41.74
C VAL A 20 7.56 1.96 40.73
N GLN A 21 7.50 0.64 40.62
CA GLN A 21 8.31 -0.08 39.64
C GLN A 21 7.88 0.34 38.22
N ALA A 22 8.85 0.70 37.38
CA ALA A 22 8.60 1.17 36.03
C ALA A 22 7.81 0.14 35.22
N GLN A 23 6.83 0.64 34.47
CA GLN A 23 5.97 -0.16 33.60
C GLN A 23 6.46 -0.02 32.16
N ASN A 24 6.73 -1.14 31.51
CA ASN A 24 7.28 -1.15 30.15
C ASN A 24 6.20 -1.01 29.06
N LYS A 25 4.97 -1.43 29.34
CA LYS A 25 3.81 -1.31 28.43
C LYS A 25 2.64 -0.64 29.17
N PRO A 26 2.78 0.62 29.62
CA PRO A 26 1.75 1.28 30.42
C PRO A 26 0.46 1.47 29.61
N TYR A 27 -0.69 1.22 30.23
CA TYR A 27 -1.99 1.58 29.66
C TYR A 27 -2.09 3.11 29.48
N PRO A 28 -2.67 3.60 28.36
CA PRO A 28 -3.12 2.85 27.19
C PRO A 28 -1.98 2.59 26.20
N GLN A 29 -1.95 1.39 25.61
CA GLN A 29 -1.03 1.07 24.51
C GLN A 29 -1.62 1.46 23.14
N ALA A 30 -2.95 1.40 22.99
CA ALA A 30 -3.69 1.83 21.81
C ALA A 30 -3.10 1.38 20.45
N ILE A 31 -2.53 0.17 20.37
CA ILE A 31 -1.90 -0.37 19.16
C ILE A 31 -2.89 -0.52 18.02
N SER A 32 -2.41 -0.40 16.78
CA SER A 32 -3.18 -0.71 15.60
C SER A 32 -2.79 -2.11 15.11
N TYR A 33 -3.74 -3.03 15.15
CA TYR A 33 -3.55 -4.34 14.54
C TYR A 33 -3.53 -4.19 13.01
N PRO A 34 -2.59 -4.84 12.31
CA PRO A 34 -2.53 -4.72 10.87
C PRO A 34 -3.83 -5.23 10.22
N ASN A 35 -4.31 -4.52 9.21
CA ASN A 35 -5.54 -4.83 8.45
C ASN A 35 -6.84 -4.92 9.27
N CYS A 36 -6.83 -4.43 10.52
CA CYS A 36 -8.03 -4.35 11.35
C CYS A 36 -8.49 -2.89 11.52
N ILE A 37 -9.81 -2.72 11.65
CA ILE A 37 -10.44 -1.43 11.96
C ILE A 37 -10.73 -1.30 13.46
N LYS A 38 -10.82 -0.05 13.92
CA LYS A 38 -11.33 0.33 15.25
C LYS A 38 -12.64 1.10 15.10
N PRO A 39 -13.43 1.28 16.18
CA PRO A 39 -14.51 2.24 16.19
C PRO A 39 -14.01 3.62 15.72
N ASN A 40 -14.68 4.22 14.74
CA ASN A 40 -14.28 5.50 14.14
C ASN A 40 -15.31 6.62 14.38
N ASN A 41 -16.35 6.33 15.15
CA ASN A 41 -17.34 7.30 15.63
C ASN A 41 -17.00 7.89 17.02
N VAL A 42 -15.84 7.52 17.57
CA VAL A 42 -15.29 7.99 18.84
C VAL A 42 -13.79 8.17 18.69
N THR A 43 -13.18 9.04 19.50
CA THR A 43 -11.72 9.20 19.45
C THR A 43 -11.02 8.04 20.19
N GLN A 44 -9.74 7.80 19.90
CA GLN A 44 -8.95 6.84 20.67
C GLN A 44 -8.87 7.21 22.16
N ALA A 45 -8.82 8.52 22.48
CA ALA A 45 -8.84 8.99 23.87
C ALA A 45 -10.16 8.62 24.57
N ASP A 46 -11.30 8.78 23.90
CA ASP A 46 -12.61 8.38 24.45
C ASP A 46 -12.72 6.87 24.62
N MET A 47 -12.16 6.09 23.68
CA MET A 47 -12.09 4.64 23.83
C MET A 47 -11.28 4.25 25.07
N ASN A 48 -10.12 4.87 25.26
CA ASN A 48 -9.27 4.61 26.41
C ASN A 48 -9.98 5.00 27.72
N ALA A 49 -10.61 6.18 27.78
CA ALA A 49 -11.36 6.61 28.94
C ALA A 49 -12.53 5.64 29.28
N SER A 50 -13.21 5.13 28.25
CA SER A 50 -14.30 4.15 28.42
C SER A 50 -13.79 2.84 29.02
N VAL A 51 -12.70 2.28 28.49
CA VAL A 51 -12.11 1.03 29.00
C VAL A 51 -11.59 1.21 30.43
N ALA A 52 -10.91 2.33 30.72
CA ALA A 52 -10.44 2.64 32.07
C ALA A 52 -11.59 2.73 33.09
N SER A 53 -12.67 3.45 32.75
CA SER A 53 -13.86 3.53 33.61
C SER A 53 -14.56 2.18 33.79
N TYR A 54 -14.63 1.37 32.73
CA TYR A 54 -15.19 0.03 32.80
C TYR A 54 -14.35 -0.89 33.69
N TYR A 55 -13.02 -0.81 33.58
CA TYR A 55 -12.09 -1.51 34.46
C TYR A 55 -12.26 -1.11 35.92
N ASP A 56 -12.38 0.18 36.25
CA ASP A 56 -12.55 0.62 37.63
C ASP A 56 -13.81 0.04 38.26
N TYR A 57 -14.90 0.01 37.48
CA TYR A 57 -16.14 -0.66 37.88
C TYR A 57 -15.94 -2.17 38.05
N TRP A 58 -15.30 -2.85 37.09
CA TRP A 58 -15.05 -4.29 37.14
C TRP A 58 -14.20 -4.65 38.36
N LYS A 59 -13.12 -3.89 38.61
CA LYS A 59 -12.22 -4.04 39.75
C LYS A 59 -12.97 -3.89 41.07
N ALA A 60 -13.78 -2.84 41.22
CA ALA A 60 -14.56 -2.63 42.44
C ALA A 60 -15.57 -3.76 42.69
N THR A 61 -16.19 -4.27 41.61
CA THR A 61 -17.27 -5.26 41.68
C THR A 61 -16.75 -6.67 41.92
N TYR A 62 -15.75 -7.12 41.14
CA TYR A 62 -15.37 -8.53 41.05
C TYR A 62 -14.02 -8.86 41.67
N LEU A 63 -13.05 -7.94 41.68
CA LEU A 63 -11.73 -8.24 42.25
C LEU A 63 -11.79 -8.17 43.78
N LYS A 64 -11.38 -9.26 44.45
CA LYS A 64 -11.45 -9.42 45.92
C LYS A 64 -10.10 -9.88 46.48
N HIS A 65 -9.89 -9.62 47.78
CA HIS A 65 -8.64 -9.93 48.49
C HIS A 65 -8.86 -10.30 49.97
N ASN A 66 -10.06 -10.82 50.26
CA ASN A 66 -10.55 -11.10 51.60
C ASN A 66 -10.56 -12.60 51.94
N LEU A 67 -9.61 -13.37 51.37
CA LEU A 67 -9.42 -14.78 51.71
C LEU A 67 -8.72 -14.88 53.07
N SER A 68 -9.46 -15.26 54.12
CA SER A 68 -8.93 -15.48 55.46
C SER A 68 -7.89 -16.61 55.48
N SER A 69 -8.10 -17.63 54.64
CA SER A 69 -7.21 -18.77 54.44
C SER A 69 -5.94 -18.43 53.64
N LEU A 70 -5.86 -17.26 52.99
CA LEU A 70 -4.71 -16.82 52.22
C LEU A 70 -4.52 -15.29 52.25
N PRO A 71 -4.03 -14.71 53.36
CA PRO A 71 -3.84 -13.26 53.46
C PRO A 71 -2.94 -12.70 52.34
N GLY A 72 -3.38 -11.62 51.69
CA GLY A 72 -2.71 -11.01 50.55
C GLY A 72 -2.92 -11.73 49.21
N GLY A 73 -3.68 -12.83 49.20
CA GLY A 73 -4.19 -13.44 47.96
C GLY A 73 -5.36 -12.64 47.40
N TYR A 74 -5.38 -12.48 46.08
CA TYR A 74 -6.50 -11.89 45.36
C TYR A 74 -7.23 -12.97 44.55
N TYR A 75 -8.50 -12.77 44.27
CA TYR A 75 -9.28 -13.63 43.36
C TYR A 75 -10.36 -12.82 42.66
N VAL A 76 -10.90 -13.35 41.57
CA VAL A 76 -12.06 -12.76 40.88
C VAL A 76 -13.32 -13.47 41.37
N LYS A 77 -14.24 -12.70 41.95
CA LYS A 77 -15.52 -13.20 42.42
C LYS A 77 -16.41 -13.57 41.24
N GLY A 78 -16.75 -14.84 41.14
CA GLY A 78 -17.66 -15.38 40.14
C GLY A 78 -19.11 -15.47 40.63
N ASP A 79 -19.98 -15.95 39.75
CA ASP A 79 -21.40 -16.23 40.02
C ASP A 79 -21.66 -17.73 40.27
N ILE A 80 -20.64 -18.52 40.58
CA ILE A 80 -20.78 -19.96 40.84
C ILE A 80 -21.65 -20.16 42.07
N THR A 81 -22.84 -20.74 41.88
CA THR A 81 -23.78 -21.07 42.94
C THR A 81 -23.84 -22.58 43.19
N GLY A 82 -23.84 -23.00 44.45
CA GLY A 82 -23.83 -24.41 44.85
C GLY A 82 -22.54 -24.79 45.58
N GLY A 83 -22.55 -25.91 46.32
CA GLY A 83 -21.34 -26.43 46.95
C GLY A 83 -20.51 -27.25 45.97
N ALA A 84 -19.19 -27.10 45.98
CA ALA A 84 -18.26 -27.97 45.27
C ALA A 84 -17.49 -28.79 46.31
N ASP A 85 -17.75 -30.09 46.39
CA ASP A 85 -17.17 -30.99 47.40
C ASP A 85 -17.31 -30.49 48.86
N GLY A 86 -18.44 -29.83 49.16
CA GLY A 86 -18.69 -29.26 50.49
C GLY A 86 -18.04 -27.89 50.75
N TYR A 87 -17.30 -27.34 49.78
CA TYR A 87 -16.79 -25.97 49.81
C TYR A 87 -17.76 -24.99 49.16
N THR A 88 -17.70 -23.72 49.57
CA THR A 88 -18.43 -22.62 48.92
C THR A 88 -17.53 -21.95 47.89
N PRO A 89 -17.79 -22.11 46.58
CA PRO A 89 -17.02 -21.45 45.54
C PRO A 89 -17.19 -19.94 45.63
N LEU A 90 -16.07 -19.21 45.57
CA LEU A 90 -16.04 -17.75 45.52
C LEU A 90 -15.63 -17.25 44.13
N GLY A 91 -14.90 -18.07 43.38
CA GLY A 91 -14.44 -17.81 42.02
C GLY A 91 -13.89 -19.09 41.38
N SER A 92 -13.47 -18.98 40.13
CA SER A 92 -12.89 -20.09 39.36
C SER A 92 -11.55 -19.75 38.75
N SER A 93 -10.80 -20.76 38.31
CA SER A 93 -9.57 -20.56 37.52
C SER A 93 -9.82 -19.78 36.22
N GLU A 94 -10.99 -19.93 35.59
CA GLU A 94 -11.41 -19.12 34.42
C GLU A 94 -11.41 -17.62 34.76
N GLY A 95 -12.19 -17.23 35.76
CA GLY A 95 -12.26 -15.83 36.19
C GLY A 95 -10.93 -15.31 36.71
N HIS A 96 -10.15 -16.19 37.33
CA HIS A 96 -8.80 -15.88 37.78
C HIS A 96 -7.87 -15.55 36.61
N GLY A 97 -7.89 -16.36 35.54
CA GLY A 97 -7.18 -16.12 34.30
C GLY A 97 -7.57 -14.78 33.66
N TYR A 98 -8.87 -14.50 33.54
CA TYR A 98 -9.36 -13.21 33.05
C TYR A 98 -8.83 -12.05 33.88
N GLY A 99 -8.92 -12.15 35.21
CA GLY A 99 -8.45 -11.11 36.11
C GLY A 99 -6.95 -10.87 36.01
N MET A 100 -6.15 -11.91 35.83
CA MET A 100 -4.71 -11.79 35.63
C MET A 100 -4.40 -11.08 34.31
N VAL A 101 -5.02 -11.46 33.19
CA VAL A 101 -4.85 -10.78 31.89
C VAL A 101 -5.27 -9.30 31.98
N ILE A 102 -6.47 -9.02 32.49
CA ILE A 102 -7.00 -7.65 32.65
C ILE A 102 -6.06 -6.80 33.50
N THR A 103 -5.58 -7.32 34.63
CA THR A 103 -4.75 -6.56 35.57
C THR A 103 -3.42 -6.15 34.94
N VAL A 104 -2.77 -7.03 34.17
CA VAL A 104 -1.50 -6.66 33.48
C VAL A 104 -1.75 -5.61 32.41
N LEU A 105 -2.79 -5.79 31.59
CA LEU A 105 -3.10 -4.86 30.50
C LEU A 105 -3.50 -3.46 31.00
N MET A 106 -4.05 -3.37 32.22
CA MET A 106 -4.45 -2.09 32.85
C MET A 106 -3.35 -1.46 33.71
N ALA A 107 -2.17 -2.07 33.80
CA ALA A 107 -1.02 -1.49 34.48
C ALA A 107 -0.63 -0.17 33.81
N GLY A 108 -0.72 0.94 34.54
CA GLY A 108 -0.47 2.30 34.06
C GLY A 108 -1.63 3.22 34.26
N HIS A 109 -2.84 2.68 34.06
CA HIS A 109 -4.04 3.26 34.63
C HIS A 109 -4.13 2.93 36.13
N ASP A 110 -3.98 1.65 36.48
CA ASP A 110 -4.01 1.23 37.89
C ASP A 110 -2.60 1.21 38.51
N PRO A 111 -2.29 2.13 39.45
CA PRO A 111 -1.00 2.13 40.14
C PRO A 111 -0.80 0.89 41.03
N ALA A 112 -1.89 0.21 41.43
CA ALA A 112 -1.83 -1.02 42.24
C ALA A 112 -1.77 -2.30 41.39
N ALA A 113 -1.75 -2.21 40.06
CA ALA A 113 -1.83 -3.36 39.15
C ALA A 113 -0.80 -4.45 39.47
N LYS A 114 0.46 -4.07 39.73
CA LYS A 114 1.50 -5.04 40.07
C LYS A 114 1.22 -5.78 41.38
N THR A 115 0.82 -5.05 42.42
CA THR A 115 0.48 -5.65 43.73
C THR A 115 -0.70 -6.60 43.62
N ILE A 116 -1.73 -6.19 42.86
CA ILE A 116 -2.90 -7.02 42.60
C ILE A 116 -2.51 -8.27 41.82
N TYR A 117 -1.72 -8.12 40.76
CA TYR A 117 -1.29 -9.24 39.93
C TYR A 117 -0.46 -10.26 40.72
N ASP A 118 0.48 -9.78 41.54
CA ASP A 118 1.28 -10.64 42.42
C ASP A 118 0.40 -11.36 43.48
N GLY A 119 -0.66 -10.70 43.94
CA GLY A 119 -1.68 -11.29 44.82
C GLY A 119 -2.56 -12.34 44.13
N LEU A 120 -2.94 -12.12 42.86
CA LEU A 120 -3.64 -13.12 42.04
C LEU A 120 -2.71 -14.32 41.79
N TYR A 121 -1.44 -14.07 41.45
CA TYR A 121 -0.42 -15.12 41.31
C TYR A 121 -0.26 -15.91 42.60
N LYS A 122 -0.25 -15.25 43.78
CA LYS A 122 -0.19 -15.94 45.08
C LYS A 122 -1.36 -16.92 45.27
N THR A 123 -2.58 -16.52 44.90
CA THR A 123 -3.75 -17.40 44.93
C THR A 123 -3.61 -18.56 43.97
N PHE A 124 -3.19 -18.32 42.72
CA PHE A 124 -2.88 -19.40 41.77
C PHE A 124 -1.90 -20.43 42.37
N LYS A 125 -0.84 -19.96 43.05
CA LYS A 125 0.16 -20.85 43.65
C LYS A 125 -0.34 -21.64 44.85
N ALA A 126 -1.35 -21.16 45.56
CA ALA A 126 -1.97 -21.84 46.70
C ALA A 126 -3.04 -22.84 46.24
N TYR A 127 -3.91 -22.44 45.31
CA TYR A 127 -4.98 -23.27 44.75
C TYR A 127 -4.49 -24.02 43.51
N ARG A 128 -3.39 -24.75 43.63
CA ARG A 128 -2.89 -25.60 42.53
C ARG A 128 -3.82 -26.78 42.30
N SER A 129 -3.79 -27.33 41.09
CA SER A 129 -4.53 -28.56 40.80
C SER A 129 -3.98 -29.73 41.60
N VAL A 130 -4.89 -30.61 42.04
CA VAL A 130 -4.57 -31.88 42.70
C VAL A 130 -3.84 -32.85 41.77
N ASN A 131 -4.08 -32.79 40.45
CA ASN A 131 -3.47 -33.70 39.48
C ASN A 131 -2.12 -33.19 38.97
N ASN A 132 -2.00 -31.88 38.71
CA ASN A 132 -0.76 -31.26 38.28
C ASN A 132 -0.50 -29.94 39.01
N SER A 133 0.50 -29.95 39.90
CA SER A 133 0.87 -28.78 40.72
C SER A 133 1.38 -27.55 39.96
N LYS A 134 1.47 -27.60 38.63
CA LYS A 134 1.80 -26.44 37.77
C LYS A 134 0.56 -25.74 37.24
N LEU A 135 -0.62 -26.35 37.41
CA LEU A 135 -1.92 -25.85 37.00
C LEU A 135 -2.71 -25.38 38.21
N MET A 136 -3.81 -24.67 37.97
CA MET A 136 -4.73 -24.19 39.00
C MET A 136 -5.91 -25.13 39.17
N GLY A 137 -6.29 -25.40 40.42
CA GLY A 137 -7.56 -26.04 40.74
C GLY A 137 -8.70 -25.11 40.35
N TRP A 138 -9.77 -25.65 39.76
CA TRP A 138 -10.78 -24.84 39.09
C TRP A 138 -11.65 -24.01 40.05
N VAL A 139 -11.65 -24.31 41.35
CA VAL A 139 -12.41 -23.59 42.39
C VAL A 139 -11.49 -22.84 43.35
N VAL A 140 -11.83 -21.57 43.61
CA VAL A 140 -11.31 -20.79 44.75
C VAL A 140 -12.38 -20.74 45.84
N ALA A 141 -12.07 -21.26 47.03
CA ALA A 141 -12.94 -21.21 48.22
C ALA A 141 -12.12 -20.80 49.44
N ASP A 142 -12.68 -19.99 50.35
CA ASP A 142 -11.95 -19.48 51.53
C ASP A 142 -11.82 -20.54 52.64
N ASN A 143 -11.02 -21.58 52.36
CA ASN A 143 -10.71 -22.67 53.27
C ASN A 143 -9.32 -23.23 52.92
N THR A 144 -8.47 -23.47 53.92
CA THR A 144 -7.14 -24.05 53.68
C THR A 144 -7.20 -25.46 53.10
N GLY A 145 -8.26 -26.23 53.38
CA GLY A 145 -8.50 -27.55 52.80
C GLY A 145 -8.86 -27.52 51.31
N ALA A 146 -9.33 -26.39 50.79
CA ALA A 146 -9.60 -26.22 49.36
C ALA A 146 -8.33 -25.95 48.53
N GLN A 147 -7.24 -25.51 49.17
CA GLN A 147 -5.97 -25.20 48.51
C GLN A 147 -5.27 -26.51 48.11
N GLY A 148 -5.24 -26.82 46.81
CA GLY A 148 -4.69 -28.09 46.33
C GLY A 148 -5.70 -29.23 46.18
N HIS A 149 -7.01 -28.95 46.35
CA HIS A 149 -8.07 -29.98 46.38
C HIS A 149 -8.65 -30.30 45.00
N PHE A 150 -8.89 -29.28 44.19
CA PHE A 150 -9.63 -29.41 42.93
C PHE A 150 -8.70 -29.75 41.76
N ASP A 151 -9.23 -30.43 40.75
CA ASP A 151 -8.59 -30.59 39.44
C ASP A 151 -8.68 -29.30 38.61
N SER A 152 -8.06 -29.28 37.43
CA SER A 152 -7.93 -28.06 36.63
C SER A 152 -8.98 -27.90 35.52
N ALA A 153 -9.06 -26.68 34.97
CA ALA A 153 -9.80 -26.36 33.75
C ALA A 153 -8.86 -25.69 32.73
N THR A 154 -8.86 -26.22 31.50
CA THR A 154 -7.87 -25.87 30.46
C THR A 154 -7.83 -24.38 30.12
N ASP A 155 -8.98 -23.73 29.96
CA ASP A 155 -9.08 -22.31 29.61
C ASP A 155 -8.49 -21.38 30.68
N GLY A 156 -8.84 -21.60 31.96
CA GLY A 156 -8.32 -20.82 33.07
C GLY A 156 -6.80 -20.84 33.11
N ASP A 157 -6.20 -22.02 32.93
CA ASP A 157 -4.74 -22.16 32.94
C ASP A 157 -4.06 -21.56 31.70
N ILE A 158 -4.71 -21.59 30.52
CA ILE A 158 -4.17 -20.94 29.32
C ILE A 158 -4.10 -19.41 29.53
N ASP A 159 -5.16 -18.79 30.05
CA ASP A 159 -5.16 -17.34 30.36
C ASP A 159 -4.14 -17.01 31.48
N ILE A 160 -4.02 -17.84 32.53
CA ILE A 160 -3.01 -17.63 33.59
C ILE A 160 -1.59 -17.68 33.00
N ALA A 161 -1.26 -18.71 32.22
CA ALA A 161 0.06 -18.84 31.60
C ALA A 161 0.38 -17.69 30.64
N TYR A 162 -0.59 -17.27 29.83
CA TYR A 162 -0.45 -16.13 28.94
C TYR A 162 -0.26 -14.82 29.71
N SER A 163 -1.01 -14.62 30.80
CA SER A 163 -0.85 -13.44 31.64
C SER A 163 0.56 -13.34 32.26
N LEU A 164 1.22 -14.46 32.55
CA LEU A 164 2.59 -14.47 33.08
C LEU A 164 3.60 -14.02 32.02
N ILE A 165 3.35 -14.33 30.75
CA ILE A 165 4.11 -13.76 29.63
C ILE A 165 3.88 -12.25 29.56
N LEU A 166 2.62 -11.79 29.66
CA LEU A 166 2.33 -10.35 29.71
C LEU A 166 3.06 -9.69 30.90
N ALA A 167 3.01 -10.27 32.09
CA ALA A 167 3.66 -9.73 33.29
C ALA A 167 5.18 -9.63 33.12
N HIS A 168 5.81 -10.60 32.45
CA HIS A 168 7.23 -10.53 32.07
C HIS A 168 7.51 -9.28 31.24
N TYR A 169 6.75 -9.04 30.16
CA TYR A 169 6.97 -7.88 29.31
C TYR A 169 6.59 -6.56 30.01
N GLN A 170 5.62 -6.57 30.91
CA GLN A 170 5.16 -5.39 31.64
C GLN A 170 6.16 -4.91 32.69
N TRP A 171 6.70 -5.82 33.52
CA TRP A 171 7.46 -5.49 34.73
C TRP A 171 8.86 -6.11 34.79
N GLY A 172 9.20 -6.98 33.84
CA GLY A 172 10.42 -7.79 33.86
C GLY A 172 10.34 -8.94 34.88
N SER A 173 11.32 -9.84 34.81
CA SER A 173 11.37 -11.07 35.65
C SER A 173 12.51 -11.09 36.68
N ALA A 174 13.12 -9.93 36.94
CA ALA A 174 14.22 -9.82 37.91
C ALA A 174 13.75 -9.54 39.35
N GLY A 175 12.43 -9.36 39.56
CA GLY A 175 11.83 -9.11 40.87
C GLY A 175 11.58 -10.39 41.68
N THR A 176 10.73 -10.28 42.70
CA THR A 176 10.36 -11.38 43.60
C THR A 176 9.74 -12.58 42.88
N ILE A 177 8.99 -12.32 41.81
CA ILE A 177 8.41 -13.35 40.96
C ILE A 177 9.13 -13.30 39.62
N ASN A 178 9.71 -14.43 39.21
CA ASN A 178 10.26 -14.59 37.88
C ASN A 178 9.14 -15.04 36.93
N TYR A 179 8.33 -14.08 36.45
CA TYR A 179 7.14 -14.38 35.65
C TYR A 179 7.44 -15.22 34.41
N LEU A 180 8.57 -14.95 33.75
CA LEU A 180 8.97 -15.71 32.56
C LEU A 180 9.28 -17.18 32.87
N ASN A 181 10.01 -17.44 33.96
CA ASN A 181 10.28 -18.81 34.38
C ASN A 181 9.00 -19.54 34.80
N GLU A 182 8.09 -18.84 35.51
CA GLU A 182 6.79 -19.39 35.90
C GLU A 182 5.92 -19.70 34.67
N ALA A 183 5.86 -18.78 33.68
CA ALA A 183 5.17 -19.01 32.41
C ALA A 183 5.72 -20.25 31.71
N LYS A 184 7.03 -20.32 31.45
CA LYS A 184 7.65 -21.46 30.74
C LYS A 184 7.46 -22.78 31.50
N THR A 185 7.50 -22.75 32.83
CA THR A 185 7.24 -23.91 33.67
C THR A 185 5.78 -24.37 33.51
N MET A 186 4.82 -23.45 33.62
CA MET A 186 3.39 -23.75 33.48
C MET A 186 3.07 -24.25 32.07
N ILE A 187 3.62 -23.64 31.02
CA ILE A 187 3.41 -24.03 29.62
C ILE A 187 3.94 -25.45 29.37
N ASN A 188 5.19 -25.73 29.76
CA ASN A 188 5.84 -27.00 29.42
C ASN A 188 5.45 -28.16 30.35
N GLN A 189 5.40 -27.90 31.65
CA GLN A 189 5.17 -28.94 32.67
C GLN A 189 3.70 -29.02 33.12
N GLY A 190 2.91 -27.98 32.85
CA GLY A 190 1.46 -27.94 33.08
C GLY A 190 0.69 -28.19 31.78
N LEU A 191 0.52 -27.14 30.97
CA LEU A 191 -0.38 -27.14 29.81
C LEU A 191 -0.05 -28.23 28.79
N LYS A 192 1.21 -28.33 28.33
CA LYS A 192 1.61 -29.35 27.37
C LYS A 192 1.47 -30.76 27.96
N ALA A 193 1.93 -30.93 29.20
CA ALA A 193 1.91 -32.22 29.88
C ALA A 193 0.48 -32.74 30.11
N SER A 194 -0.44 -31.87 30.54
CA SER A 194 -1.82 -32.24 30.86
C SER A 194 -2.75 -32.16 29.65
N TYR A 195 -2.71 -31.09 28.85
CA TYR A 195 -3.80 -30.76 27.92
C TYR A 195 -3.60 -31.15 26.46
N VAL A 196 -2.36 -31.15 25.97
CA VAL A 196 -2.09 -31.45 24.56
C VAL A 196 -2.25 -32.95 24.31
N THR A 197 -3.33 -33.35 23.65
CA THR A 197 -3.65 -34.77 23.43
C THR A 197 -2.76 -35.41 22.37
N SER A 198 -2.77 -36.73 22.25
CA SER A 198 -2.05 -37.48 21.21
C SER A 198 -2.49 -37.10 19.79
N SER A 199 -3.65 -36.47 19.63
CA SER A 199 -4.16 -35.94 18.37
C SER A 199 -3.90 -34.44 18.19
N ASN A 200 -3.02 -33.86 19.01
CA ASN A 200 -2.73 -32.41 19.05
C ASN A 200 -3.99 -31.54 19.27
N ARG A 201 -5.01 -32.05 19.99
CA ARG A 201 -6.13 -31.22 20.49
C ARG A 201 -5.83 -30.75 21.91
N LEU A 202 -6.71 -29.92 22.45
CA LEU A 202 -6.76 -29.57 23.87
C LEU A 202 -7.93 -30.34 24.52
N ASN A 203 -7.65 -31.08 25.60
CA ASN A 203 -8.70 -31.68 26.42
C ASN A 203 -9.32 -30.65 27.38
N LEU A 204 -10.24 -31.08 28.25
CA LEU A 204 -11.09 -30.17 29.06
C LEU A 204 -10.46 -29.72 30.38
N GLY A 205 -9.53 -30.50 30.90
CA GLY A 205 -8.84 -30.31 32.18
C GLY A 205 -7.86 -31.46 32.43
N ASP A 206 -7.10 -31.38 33.52
CA ASP A 206 -6.03 -32.35 33.79
C ASP A 206 -6.53 -33.68 34.37
N TRP A 207 -7.83 -33.76 34.63
CA TRP A 207 -8.59 -34.97 34.92
C TRP A 207 -8.97 -35.76 33.65
N ASP A 208 -8.89 -35.15 32.46
CA ASP A 208 -9.23 -35.79 31.19
C ASP A 208 -8.02 -36.52 30.57
N THR A 209 -8.28 -37.49 29.69
CA THR A 209 -7.26 -38.38 29.15
C THR A 209 -6.42 -37.74 28.05
N LYS A 210 -5.16 -38.19 27.90
CA LYS A 210 -4.28 -37.76 26.80
C LYS A 210 -4.73 -38.24 25.42
N THR A 211 -5.65 -39.20 25.35
CA THR A 211 -6.27 -39.69 24.11
C THR A 211 -7.64 -39.08 23.86
N ALA A 212 -8.07 -38.13 24.69
CA ALA A 212 -9.38 -37.50 24.55
C ALA A 212 -9.53 -36.81 23.20
N LEU A 213 -10.70 -36.99 22.60
CA LEU A 213 -11.15 -36.21 21.44
C LEU A 213 -12.16 -35.14 21.83
N ASN A 214 -12.64 -35.16 23.08
CA ASN A 214 -13.49 -34.15 23.66
C ASN A 214 -12.68 -32.87 23.84
N THR A 215 -13.23 -31.76 23.40
CA THR A 215 -12.56 -30.47 23.47
C THR A 215 -13.61 -29.36 23.53
N ARG A 216 -13.25 -28.24 24.15
CA ARG A 216 -14.12 -27.07 24.28
C ARG A 216 -13.56 -25.95 23.39
N PRO A 217 -14.27 -25.53 22.33
CA PRO A 217 -13.72 -24.57 21.37
C PRO A 217 -13.34 -23.20 21.92
N SER A 218 -13.93 -22.77 23.04
CA SER A 218 -13.53 -21.53 23.70
C SER A 218 -12.11 -21.57 24.27
N ASP A 219 -11.51 -22.75 24.40
CA ASP A 219 -10.15 -22.96 24.89
C ASP A 219 -9.12 -22.84 23.76
N TRP A 220 -9.58 -22.70 22.51
CA TRP A 220 -8.74 -22.61 21.31
C TRP A 220 -8.22 -21.18 21.14
N MET A 221 -7.47 -20.72 22.15
CA MET A 221 -6.86 -19.40 22.25
C MET A 221 -5.57 -19.39 21.41
N MET A 222 -5.73 -19.35 20.09
CA MET A 222 -4.64 -19.59 19.14
C MET A 222 -3.51 -18.57 19.31
N ASP A 223 -3.83 -17.30 19.54
CA ASP A 223 -2.86 -16.23 19.79
C ASP A 223 -2.04 -16.46 21.06
N HIS A 224 -2.65 -17.05 22.10
CA HIS A 224 -1.93 -17.43 23.33
C HIS A 224 -0.95 -18.56 23.05
N MET A 225 -1.36 -19.56 22.28
CA MET A 225 -0.46 -20.66 21.86
C MET A 225 0.66 -20.17 20.94
N ARG A 226 0.45 -19.12 20.13
CA ARG A 226 1.55 -18.44 19.40
C ARG A 226 2.56 -17.84 20.37
N ALA A 227 2.09 -17.14 21.42
CA ALA A 227 2.98 -16.62 22.47
C ALA A 227 3.71 -17.75 23.21
N PHE A 228 3.04 -18.89 23.46
CA PHE A 228 3.69 -20.05 24.07
C PHE A 228 4.82 -20.59 23.19
N TYR A 229 4.59 -20.72 21.87
CA TYR A 229 5.65 -21.09 20.93
C TYR A 229 6.81 -20.08 20.96
N GLN A 230 6.54 -18.78 20.90
CA GLN A 230 7.58 -17.74 20.90
C GLN A 230 8.45 -17.78 22.16
N GLU A 231 7.84 -17.99 23.32
CA GLU A 231 8.58 -17.99 24.59
C GLU A 231 9.30 -19.31 24.88
N THR A 232 8.78 -20.43 24.39
CA THR A 232 9.35 -21.76 24.68
C THR A 232 10.18 -22.33 23.54
N ASN A 233 10.00 -21.82 22.32
CA ASN A 233 10.47 -22.41 21.06
C ASN A 233 10.00 -23.87 20.87
N ASP A 234 8.85 -24.24 21.46
CA ASP A 234 8.30 -25.60 21.39
C ASP A 234 7.27 -25.71 20.26
N ALA A 235 7.64 -26.38 19.18
CA ALA A 235 6.82 -26.53 17.98
C ALA A 235 5.50 -27.29 18.22
N THR A 236 5.33 -27.97 19.37
CA THR A 236 4.05 -28.61 19.73
C THR A 236 2.88 -27.62 19.66
N TRP A 237 3.09 -26.36 20.05
CA TRP A 237 2.02 -25.35 20.03
C TRP A 237 1.54 -25.00 18.62
N ASN A 238 2.45 -24.96 17.64
CA ASN A 238 2.06 -24.76 16.24
C ASN A 238 1.26 -25.96 15.71
N ASN A 239 1.67 -27.19 16.05
CA ASN A 239 0.94 -28.39 15.67
C ASN A 239 -0.48 -28.42 16.27
N VAL A 240 -0.65 -27.94 17.51
CA VAL A 240 -1.96 -27.83 18.16
C VAL A 240 -2.82 -26.80 17.42
N ILE A 241 -2.29 -25.61 17.12
CA ILE A 241 -3.02 -24.58 16.38
C ILE A 241 -3.51 -25.12 15.01
N ASP A 242 -2.63 -25.77 14.25
CA ASP A 242 -2.97 -26.33 12.94
C ASP A 242 -4.04 -27.42 13.06
N ALA A 243 -3.92 -28.31 14.05
CA ALA A 243 -4.91 -29.36 14.31
C ALA A 243 -6.28 -28.78 14.71
N LEU A 244 -6.31 -27.76 15.56
CA LEU A 244 -7.56 -27.12 15.99
C LEU A 244 -8.23 -26.33 14.86
N TYR A 245 -7.47 -25.65 13.99
CA TYR A 245 -8.05 -25.04 12.79
C TYR A 245 -8.60 -26.08 11.81
N ASN A 246 -7.93 -27.23 11.65
CA ASN A 246 -8.46 -28.32 10.85
C ASN A 246 -9.77 -28.86 11.44
N VAL A 247 -9.83 -29.04 12.77
CA VAL A 247 -11.05 -29.42 13.49
C VAL A 247 -12.16 -28.39 13.26
N TYR A 248 -11.89 -27.09 13.43
CA TYR A 248 -12.88 -26.03 13.22
C TYR A 248 -13.40 -26.05 11.79
N THR A 249 -12.52 -26.08 10.79
CA THR A 249 -12.91 -26.01 9.39
C THR A 249 -13.72 -27.24 8.96
N GLN A 250 -13.33 -28.45 9.38
CA GLN A 250 -14.11 -29.66 9.15
C GLN A 250 -15.48 -29.61 9.83
N PHE A 251 -15.52 -29.22 11.12
CA PHE A 251 -16.78 -29.07 11.86
C PHE A 251 -17.69 -28.06 11.17
N SER A 252 -17.19 -26.88 10.82
CA SER A 252 -18.01 -25.82 10.24
C SER A 252 -18.50 -26.15 8.84
N ALA A 253 -17.72 -26.89 8.05
CA ALA A 253 -18.15 -27.36 6.74
C ALA A 253 -19.36 -28.30 6.84
N THR A 254 -19.43 -29.13 7.88
CA THR A 254 -20.50 -30.12 8.06
C THR A 254 -21.70 -29.58 8.85
N TYR A 255 -21.46 -28.93 9.99
CA TYR A 255 -22.51 -28.63 10.98
C TYR A 255 -22.95 -27.17 11.03
N SER A 256 -22.13 -26.24 10.53
CA SER A 256 -22.43 -24.81 10.51
C SER A 256 -22.04 -24.11 9.19
N PRO A 257 -22.35 -24.69 8.01
CA PRO A 257 -21.83 -24.21 6.73
C PRO A 257 -22.31 -22.79 6.40
N SER A 258 -23.47 -22.36 6.91
CA SER A 258 -24.05 -21.04 6.68
C SER A 258 -23.68 -20.00 7.74
N THR A 259 -23.25 -20.42 8.93
CA THR A 259 -23.09 -19.52 10.09
C THR A 259 -21.64 -19.38 10.55
N GLY A 260 -20.82 -20.42 10.40
CA GLY A 260 -19.47 -20.44 10.97
C GLY A 260 -19.43 -20.68 12.49
N LEU A 261 -20.59 -20.90 13.12
CA LEU A 261 -20.68 -21.19 14.55
C LEU A 261 -20.03 -22.51 14.92
N ILE A 262 -19.64 -22.65 16.18
CA ILE A 262 -19.18 -23.91 16.76
C ILE A 262 -19.95 -24.20 18.05
N SER A 263 -20.10 -25.47 18.41
CA SER A 263 -20.80 -25.86 19.63
C SER A 263 -19.95 -25.63 20.88
N ASP A 264 -20.58 -25.58 22.05
CA ASP A 264 -19.91 -25.50 23.36
C ASP A 264 -18.88 -26.61 23.53
N PHE A 265 -19.20 -27.83 23.12
CA PHE A 265 -18.25 -28.95 23.12
C PHE A 265 -18.21 -29.66 21.77
N VAL A 266 -17.03 -30.14 21.41
CA VAL A 266 -16.75 -30.93 20.20
C VAL A 266 -16.17 -32.28 20.60
N VAL A 267 -16.62 -33.34 19.95
CA VAL A 267 -16.21 -34.73 20.21
C VAL A 267 -15.78 -35.43 18.93
N LYS A 268 -15.17 -36.62 19.06
CA LYS A 268 -14.81 -37.55 17.96
C LYS A 268 -13.84 -36.99 16.90
N ASN A 269 -13.46 -37.85 15.96
CA ASN A 269 -12.70 -37.53 14.76
C ASN A 269 -13.23 -38.42 13.60
N PRO A 270 -13.88 -37.87 12.56
CA PRO A 270 -14.21 -36.47 12.30
C PRO A 270 -14.93 -35.75 13.46
N PRO A 271 -14.75 -34.43 13.62
CA PRO A 271 -15.33 -33.69 14.75
C PRO A 271 -16.83 -33.47 14.57
N GLU A 272 -17.58 -33.71 15.64
CA GLU A 272 -19.04 -33.55 15.70
C GLU A 272 -19.42 -32.71 16.94
N PRO A 273 -20.61 -32.07 16.96
CA PRO A 273 -21.13 -31.48 18.19
C PRO A 273 -21.25 -32.55 19.28
N ALA A 274 -20.90 -32.21 20.52
CA ALA A 274 -21.17 -33.11 21.64
C ALA A 274 -22.67 -33.43 21.75
N PRO A 275 -23.07 -34.53 22.43
CA PRO A 275 -24.46 -34.75 22.79
C PRO A 275 -25.04 -33.59 23.59
N GLN A 276 -26.37 -33.44 23.59
CA GLN A 276 -27.06 -32.51 24.47
C GLN A 276 -26.82 -32.90 25.94
N ASN A 277 -26.49 -31.92 26.79
CA ASN A 277 -26.15 -32.07 28.21
C ASN A 277 -24.89 -32.93 28.47
N PHE A 278 -23.89 -32.80 27.60
CA PHE A 278 -22.59 -33.43 27.79
C PHE A 278 -21.95 -32.92 29.10
N LEU A 279 -21.41 -33.83 29.93
CA LEU A 279 -20.88 -33.54 31.27
C LEU A 279 -21.88 -32.89 32.25
N ASP A 280 -23.17 -33.16 32.07
CA ASP A 280 -24.25 -32.56 32.87
C ASP A 280 -24.27 -31.02 32.82
N GLU A 281 -23.61 -30.42 31.81
CA GLU A 281 -23.63 -28.98 31.60
C GLU A 281 -24.93 -28.54 30.90
N TYR A 282 -25.46 -27.40 31.37
CA TYR A 282 -26.64 -26.74 30.83
C TYR A 282 -26.36 -25.23 30.75
N PRO A 283 -26.86 -24.47 29.76
CA PRO A 283 -27.77 -24.83 28.65
C PRO A 283 -27.17 -25.79 27.59
N PRO A 284 -27.95 -26.27 26.59
CA PRO A 284 -27.53 -27.36 25.69
C PRO A 284 -26.12 -27.21 25.08
N THR A 285 -25.26 -28.18 25.38
CA THR A 285 -23.83 -28.26 25.00
C THR A 285 -23.55 -28.52 23.53
N ASN A 286 -24.57 -28.89 22.76
CA ASN A 286 -24.48 -29.21 21.33
C ASN A 286 -24.74 -28.00 20.41
N GLU A 287 -24.90 -26.82 21.00
CA GLU A 287 -25.24 -25.55 20.35
C GLU A 287 -24.17 -24.48 20.63
N TYR A 288 -24.26 -23.33 19.97
CA TYR A 288 -23.44 -22.16 20.31
C TYR A 288 -24.03 -21.48 21.55
N ASN A 289 -23.39 -21.68 22.70
CA ASN A 289 -23.92 -21.27 23.99
C ASN A 289 -22.85 -20.61 24.89
N TYR A 290 -23.04 -20.62 26.20
CA TYR A 290 -22.21 -19.84 27.14
C TYR A 290 -20.72 -20.22 27.10
N ASN A 291 -20.32 -21.42 26.67
CA ASN A 291 -18.90 -21.66 26.39
C ASN A 291 -18.50 -21.07 25.04
N ALA A 292 -19.18 -21.49 23.95
CA ALA A 292 -18.81 -21.12 22.59
C ALA A 292 -18.94 -19.63 22.29
N CYS A 293 -19.71 -18.87 23.08
CA CYS A 293 -19.85 -17.43 22.93
C CYS A 293 -18.51 -16.67 22.96
N ARG A 294 -17.50 -17.25 23.60
CA ARG A 294 -16.13 -16.72 23.71
C ARG A 294 -15.30 -16.86 22.42
N VAL A 295 -15.63 -17.84 21.58
CA VAL A 295 -14.85 -18.28 20.42
C VAL A 295 -14.56 -17.16 19.42
N PRO A 296 -15.52 -16.27 19.04
CA PRO A 296 -15.23 -15.24 18.06
C PRO A 296 -14.07 -14.31 18.46
N LEU A 297 -13.93 -13.99 19.76
CA LEU A 297 -12.78 -13.23 20.26
C LEU A 297 -11.49 -14.04 20.15
N ARG A 298 -11.48 -15.28 20.66
CA ARG A 298 -10.27 -16.13 20.68
C ARG A 298 -9.74 -16.45 19.28
N ILE A 299 -10.62 -16.56 18.29
CA ILE A 299 -10.24 -16.80 16.89
C ILE A 299 -9.75 -15.52 16.21
N VAL A 300 -10.46 -14.39 16.35
CA VAL A 300 -10.08 -13.16 15.64
C VAL A 300 -8.73 -12.61 16.11
N MET A 301 -8.36 -12.83 17.37
CA MET A 301 -7.09 -12.38 17.92
C MET A 301 -5.88 -12.97 17.15
N ASP A 302 -5.94 -14.21 16.66
CA ASP A 302 -4.83 -14.79 15.87
C ASP A 302 -4.69 -14.12 14.49
N TYR A 303 -5.80 -13.69 13.89
CA TYR A 303 -5.72 -12.86 12.69
C TYR A 303 -5.15 -11.48 12.99
N ALA A 304 -5.69 -10.80 14.00
CA ALA A 304 -5.30 -9.44 14.32
C ALA A 304 -3.83 -9.33 14.75
N MET A 305 -3.32 -10.34 15.48
CA MET A 305 -1.96 -10.33 16.01
C MET A 305 -0.95 -11.02 15.09
N TYR A 306 -1.37 -12.04 14.32
CA TYR A 306 -0.46 -12.92 13.58
C TYR A 306 -0.86 -13.18 12.11
N GLY A 307 -1.91 -12.51 11.60
CA GLY A 307 -2.27 -12.55 10.18
C GLY A 307 -2.87 -13.87 9.69
N ASN A 308 -3.36 -14.73 10.58
CA ASN A 308 -3.91 -16.04 10.20
C ASN A 308 -5.16 -15.93 9.30
N THR A 309 -5.05 -16.41 8.06
CA THR A 309 -6.11 -16.29 7.05
C THR A 309 -7.29 -17.24 7.28
N THR A 310 -7.10 -18.34 8.02
CA THR A 310 -8.21 -19.21 8.45
C THR A 310 -9.04 -18.50 9.51
N ALA A 311 -8.40 -17.84 10.48
CA ALA A 311 -9.09 -16.99 11.45
C ALA A 311 -9.88 -15.86 10.78
N LEU A 312 -9.30 -15.19 9.78
CA LEU A 312 -9.99 -14.19 8.97
C LEU A 312 -11.26 -14.76 8.32
N SER A 313 -11.14 -15.93 7.69
CA SER A 313 -12.25 -16.57 6.98
C SER A 313 -13.39 -16.97 7.92
N LEU A 314 -13.06 -17.57 9.08
CA LEU A 314 -14.04 -17.94 10.10
C LEU A 314 -14.71 -16.70 10.73
N SER A 315 -13.93 -15.67 11.04
CA SER A 315 -14.44 -14.42 11.62
C SER A 315 -15.40 -13.73 10.66
N ASN A 316 -15.03 -13.60 9.37
CA ASN A 316 -15.92 -13.04 8.35
C ASN A 316 -17.22 -13.84 8.21
N LYS A 317 -17.14 -15.18 8.22
CA LYS A 317 -18.33 -16.04 8.11
C LYS A 317 -19.30 -15.81 9.27
N MET A 318 -18.80 -15.81 10.50
CA MET A 318 -19.58 -15.54 11.71
C MET A 318 -20.19 -14.13 11.69
N VAL A 319 -19.39 -13.12 11.37
CA VAL A 319 -19.82 -11.71 11.37
C VAL A 319 -20.87 -11.43 10.29
N ASN A 320 -20.68 -11.97 9.08
CA ASN A 320 -21.64 -11.81 7.98
C ASN A 320 -22.99 -12.45 8.32
N TRP A 321 -22.96 -13.64 8.91
CA TRP A 321 -24.18 -14.31 9.37
C TRP A 321 -24.88 -13.51 10.48
N ILE A 322 -24.17 -13.15 11.56
CA ILE A 322 -24.83 -12.53 12.71
C ILE A 322 -25.36 -11.12 12.37
N LYS A 323 -24.65 -10.35 11.54
CA LYS A 323 -25.14 -9.06 11.02
C LYS A 323 -26.45 -9.22 10.28
N THR A 324 -26.56 -10.23 9.42
CA THR A 324 -27.79 -10.53 8.69
C THR A 324 -28.89 -10.97 9.65
N LYS A 325 -28.58 -11.87 10.59
CA LYS A 325 -29.53 -12.43 11.57
C LYS A 325 -30.16 -11.36 12.46
N THR A 326 -29.42 -10.28 12.72
CA THR A 326 -29.80 -9.22 13.67
C THR A 326 -30.24 -7.93 13.00
N SER A 327 -30.37 -7.94 11.66
CA SER A 327 -30.66 -6.75 10.85
C SER A 327 -29.67 -5.61 11.10
N GLY A 328 -28.40 -5.95 11.30
CA GLY A 328 -27.31 -5.00 11.50
C GLY A 328 -27.24 -4.35 12.89
N ASN A 329 -28.05 -4.79 13.86
CA ASN A 329 -28.05 -4.25 15.22
C ASN A 329 -27.48 -5.27 16.24
N PRO A 330 -26.28 -5.03 16.80
CA PRO A 330 -25.68 -5.92 17.81
C PRO A 330 -26.56 -6.17 19.04
N ALA A 331 -27.45 -5.24 19.40
CA ALA A 331 -28.36 -5.43 20.54
C ALA A 331 -29.42 -6.53 20.30
N ASN A 332 -29.61 -6.98 19.06
CA ASN A 332 -30.54 -8.07 18.73
C ASN A 332 -29.88 -9.46 18.85
N ILE A 333 -28.60 -9.55 19.22
CA ILE A 333 -27.94 -10.84 19.47
C ILE A 333 -28.58 -11.50 20.69
N LYS A 334 -28.77 -12.82 20.60
CA LYS A 334 -29.37 -13.68 21.62
C LYS A 334 -28.31 -14.48 22.35
N ASP A 335 -28.63 -14.85 23.59
CA ASP A 335 -27.82 -15.67 24.50
C ASP A 335 -27.88 -17.17 24.16
N GLY A 336 -27.83 -17.51 22.86
CA GLY A 336 -27.80 -18.90 22.40
C GLY A 336 -28.32 -19.08 20.98
N TYR A 337 -27.59 -19.87 20.18
CA TYR A 337 -27.97 -20.22 18.82
C TYR A 337 -27.70 -21.69 18.51
N LYS A 338 -28.65 -22.34 17.84
CA LYS A 338 -28.38 -23.58 17.10
C LYS A 338 -27.34 -23.31 16.02
N LEU A 339 -26.58 -24.34 15.64
CA LEU A 339 -25.50 -24.22 14.65
C LEU A 339 -25.98 -23.77 13.27
N ASN A 340 -27.26 -24.00 12.94
CA ASN A 340 -27.91 -23.49 11.72
C ASN A 340 -28.36 -22.01 11.79
N GLY A 341 -28.16 -21.35 12.94
CA GLY A 341 -28.47 -19.94 13.16
C GLY A 341 -29.87 -19.64 13.70
N THR A 342 -30.65 -20.66 14.05
CA THR A 342 -31.90 -20.49 14.80
C THR A 342 -31.56 -20.08 16.24
N ALA A 343 -32.17 -18.99 16.74
CA ALA A 343 -31.98 -18.59 18.12
C ALA A 343 -32.58 -19.65 19.06
N SER A 344 -31.81 -20.05 20.05
CA SER A 344 -32.25 -20.94 21.13
C SER A 344 -32.33 -20.20 22.47
N GLY A 345 -31.53 -19.14 22.64
CA GLY A 345 -31.64 -18.18 23.73
C GLY A 345 -32.78 -17.17 23.52
N THR A 346 -33.25 -16.57 24.61
CA THR A 346 -34.30 -15.53 24.59
C THR A 346 -33.79 -14.18 25.11
N GLY A 347 -32.75 -14.21 25.94
CA GLY A 347 -32.13 -13.06 26.56
C GLY A 347 -31.14 -12.35 25.64
N GLN A 348 -30.47 -11.35 26.20
CA GLN A 348 -29.44 -10.56 25.55
C GLN A 348 -28.31 -10.37 26.57
N GLU A 349 -27.14 -10.92 26.26
CA GLU A 349 -25.99 -10.89 27.16
C GLU A 349 -24.75 -10.34 26.47
N ALA A 350 -23.98 -9.52 27.19
CA ALA A 350 -22.81 -8.86 26.63
C ALA A 350 -21.72 -9.87 26.25
N VAL A 351 -21.64 -11.03 26.93
CA VAL A 351 -20.72 -12.13 26.56
C VAL A 351 -21.00 -12.75 25.19
N PHE A 352 -22.22 -12.65 24.66
CA PHE A 352 -22.53 -13.07 23.29
C PHE A 352 -22.29 -11.94 22.28
N ILE A 353 -22.52 -10.69 22.68
CA ILE A 353 -22.39 -9.52 21.81
C ILE A 353 -20.93 -9.15 21.57
N GLY A 354 -20.16 -9.01 22.66
CA GLY A 354 -18.78 -8.54 22.65
C GLY A 354 -17.90 -9.30 21.66
N PRO A 355 -17.89 -10.64 21.68
CA PRO A 355 -17.05 -11.43 20.80
C PRO A 355 -17.39 -11.28 19.33
N PHE A 356 -18.68 -11.18 18.94
CA PHE A 356 -19.05 -10.90 17.55
C PHE A 356 -18.68 -9.48 17.11
N VAL A 357 -18.74 -8.50 18.02
CA VAL A 357 -18.25 -7.14 17.75
C VAL A 357 -16.72 -7.17 17.59
N ALA A 358 -15.99 -7.89 18.44
CA ALA A 358 -14.55 -8.08 18.33
C ALA A 358 -14.16 -8.77 17.00
N ALA A 359 -14.87 -9.83 16.61
CA ALA A 359 -14.63 -10.52 15.35
C ALA A 359 -14.84 -9.63 14.11
N SER A 360 -15.59 -8.53 14.24
CA SER A 360 -15.92 -7.64 13.13
C SER A 360 -14.79 -6.69 12.72
N VAL A 361 -13.72 -6.57 13.52
CA VAL A 361 -12.59 -5.68 13.25
C VAL A 361 -11.86 -6.00 11.94
N VAL A 362 -12.04 -7.21 11.41
CA VAL A 362 -11.28 -7.74 10.26
C VAL A 362 -11.66 -7.18 8.89
N SER A 363 -12.65 -6.29 8.82
CA SER A 363 -13.10 -5.72 7.54
C SER A 363 -13.71 -4.34 7.72
N SER A 364 -13.29 -3.40 6.87
CA SER A 364 -13.84 -2.03 6.83
C SER A 364 -15.33 -1.99 6.49
N SER A 365 -15.88 -3.02 5.83
CA SER A 365 -17.32 -3.14 5.57
C SER A 365 -18.15 -3.36 6.84
N ASN A 366 -17.50 -3.63 7.98
CA ASN A 366 -18.15 -3.78 9.27
C ASN A 366 -18.15 -2.50 10.11
N GLN A 367 -17.65 -1.37 9.60
CA GLN A 367 -17.44 -0.16 10.42
C GLN A 367 -18.70 0.29 11.19
N ALA A 368 -19.86 0.32 10.53
CA ALA A 368 -21.11 0.72 11.19
C ALA A 368 -21.53 -0.26 12.30
N TRP A 369 -21.34 -1.56 12.07
CA TRP A 369 -21.58 -2.62 13.07
C TRP A 369 -20.63 -2.48 14.26
N LEU A 370 -19.34 -2.29 14.00
CA LEU A 370 -18.31 -2.11 15.03
C LEU A 370 -18.60 -0.87 15.90
N ASN A 371 -18.96 0.25 15.27
CA ASN A 371 -19.34 1.48 15.95
C ASN A 371 -20.57 1.29 16.86
N SER A 372 -21.59 0.59 16.36
CA SER A 372 -22.80 0.29 17.14
C SER A 372 -22.50 -0.66 18.30
N GLY A 373 -21.67 -1.68 18.06
CA GLY A 373 -21.26 -2.64 19.06
C GLY A 373 -20.44 -2.00 20.18
N TRP A 374 -19.48 -1.14 19.83
CA TRP A 374 -18.71 -0.36 20.80
C TRP A 374 -19.60 0.48 21.72
N ASN A 375 -20.59 1.17 21.13
CA ASN A 375 -21.54 1.99 21.91
C ASN A 375 -22.35 1.18 22.91
N TYR A 376 -22.69 -0.07 22.59
CA TYR A 376 -23.33 -0.99 23.52
C TYR A 376 -22.34 -1.42 24.61
N LEU A 377 -21.18 -1.98 24.23
CA LEU A 377 -20.22 -2.61 25.14
C LEU A 377 -19.67 -1.66 26.20
N LYS A 378 -19.42 -0.39 25.85
CA LYS A 378 -18.85 0.58 26.79
C LYS A 378 -19.75 0.88 28.00
N THR A 379 -21.02 0.46 27.97
CA THR A 379 -21.99 0.67 29.05
C THR A 379 -22.67 -0.60 29.56
N ALA A 380 -22.60 -1.72 28.82
CA ALA A 380 -23.27 -2.96 29.17
C ALA A 380 -22.71 -3.54 30.48
N LYS A 381 -23.56 -3.80 31.46
CA LYS A 381 -23.21 -4.39 32.76
C LYS A 381 -24.32 -5.36 33.16
N SER A 382 -24.00 -6.63 33.43
CA SER A 382 -24.99 -7.64 33.85
C SER A 382 -24.50 -8.55 34.97
N GLY A 383 -23.29 -9.09 34.89
CA GLY A 383 -22.80 -10.11 35.81
C GLY A 383 -21.33 -10.42 35.59
N TYR A 384 -20.73 -11.23 36.46
CA TYR A 384 -19.27 -11.46 36.44
C TYR A 384 -18.79 -11.88 35.04
N TYR A 385 -19.51 -12.81 34.42
CA TYR A 385 -19.09 -13.42 33.17
C TYR A 385 -19.15 -12.42 32.00
N SER A 386 -20.32 -11.80 31.80
CA SER A 386 -20.54 -10.78 30.78
C SER A 386 -19.65 -9.56 30.97
N ASP A 387 -19.45 -9.08 32.19
CA ASP A 387 -18.68 -7.87 32.45
C ASP A 387 -17.18 -8.11 32.26
N SER A 388 -16.67 -9.26 32.73
CA SER A 388 -15.26 -9.65 32.53
C SER A 388 -14.93 -9.81 31.06
N TYR A 389 -15.74 -10.57 30.31
CA TYR A 389 -15.47 -10.83 28.91
C TYR A 389 -15.73 -9.60 28.01
N SER A 390 -16.66 -8.72 28.40
CA SER A 390 -16.86 -7.44 27.73
C SER A 390 -15.67 -6.52 27.90
N LEU A 391 -15.04 -6.51 29.08
CA LEU A 391 -13.81 -5.74 29.30
C LEU A 391 -12.65 -6.28 28.45
N LEU A 392 -12.49 -7.61 28.35
CA LEU A 392 -11.53 -8.25 27.44
C LEU A 392 -11.77 -7.87 25.97
N CYS A 393 -13.03 -7.89 25.52
CA CYS A 393 -13.40 -7.43 24.17
C CYS A 393 -13.06 -5.95 23.97
N GLN A 394 -13.35 -5.09 24.95
CA GLN A 394 -13.05 -3.66 24.88
C GLN A 394 -11.54 -3.39 24.82
N LEU A 395 -10.75 -4.10 25.62
CA LEU A 395 -9.28 -4.05 25.59
C LEU A 395 -8.77 -4.42 24.19
N PHE A 396 -9.26 -5.50 23.59
CA PHE A 396 -8.90 -5.90 22.24
C PHE A 396 -9.32 -4.87 21.19
N ILE A 397 -10.61 -4.51 21.12
CA ILE A 397 -11.17 -3.61 20.09
C ILE A 397 -10.52 -2.22 20.13
N SER A 398 -10.20 -1.70 21.32
CA SER A 398 -9.55 -0.40 21.46
C SER A 398 -8.05 -0.41 21.13
N GLY A 399 -7.45 -1.59 20.93
CA GLY A 399 -6.02 -1.78 20.75
C GLY A 399 -5.22 -1.70 22.06
N ASN A 400 -5.85 -1.89 23.21
CA ASN A 400 -5.18 -1.88 24.51
C ASN A 400 -4.80 -3.28 25.01
N TRP A 401 -5.24 -4.33 24.33
CA TRP A 401 -4.58 -5.63 24.37
C TRP A 401 -3.36 -5.54 23.44
N TRP A 402 -2.15 -5.69 23.96
CA TRP A 402 -0.94 -5.63 23.16
C TRP A 402 -0.34 -7.03 22.96
N ILE A 403 0.45 -7.20 21.91
CA ILE A 403 1.06 -8.49 21.56
C ILE A 403 2.30 -8.70 22.45
N PRO A 404 2.38 -9.76 23.29
CA PRO A 404 3.58 -10.07 24.05
C PRO A 404 4.74 -10.44 23.13
N GLY A 405 5.94 -9.96 23.44
CA GLY A 405 7.13 -10.16 22.60
C GLY A 405 8.02 -8.92 22.54
N ASN A 406 9.31 -9.12 22.25
CA ASN A 406 10.19 -8.06 21.74
C ASN A 406 9.85 -7.67 20.29
N SER A 407 8.96 -8.41 19.66
CA SER A 407 8.38 -8.10 18.37
C SER A 407 7.20 -7.14 18.53
N SER A 408 7.43 -5.84 18.34
CA SER A 408 6.56 -5.17 17.37
C SER A 408 6.57 -6.06 16.12
N PRO A 409 5.44 -6.39 15.47
CA PRO A 409 5.51 -7.08 14.20
C PRO A 409 6.48 -6.27 13.33
N SER A 410 7.63 -6.89 13.01
CA SER A 410 8.62 -6.23 12.16
C SER A 410 7.92 -6.11 10.83
N ASN A 411 7.49 -4.89 10.53
CA ASN A 411 6.81 -4.60 9.28
C ASN A 411 7.58 -5.23 8.12
N VAL A 412 6.91 -6.12 7.37
CA VAL A 412 7.48 -6.74 6.19
C VAL A 412 7.30 -5.75 5.06
N PRO A 413 8.38 -5.18 4.49
CA PRO A 413 8.23 -4.21 3.42
C PRO A 413 7.43 -4.79 2.24
N PRO A 414 6.66 -3.96 1.52
CA PRO A 414 5.80 -4.44 0.45
C PRO A 414 6.62 -5.10 -0.66
N SER A 415 5.99 -5.91 -1.51
CA SER A 415 6.58 -6.35 -2.78
C SER A 415 6.18 -5.39 -3.90
N VAL A 416 7.09 -5.11 -4.84
CA VAL A 416 6.80 -4.25 -5.99
C VAL A 416 7.54 -4.68 -7.25
N SER A 417 6.86 -4.61 -8.39
CA SER A 417 7.45 -4.87 -9.71
C SER A 417 6.85 -3.95 -10.78
N ILE A 418 7.67 -3.51 -11.73
CA ILE A 418 7.21 -2.82 -12.94
C ILE A 418 6.71 -3.89 -13.92
N THR A 419 5.46 -3.74 -14.39
CA THR A 419 4.83 -4.64 -15.37
C THR A 419 4.88 -4.10 -16.79
N ALA A 420 5.00 -2.77 -16.95
CA ALA A 420 5.27 -2.12 -18.22
C ALA A 420 6.06 -0.81 -17.97
N PRO A 421 7.01 -0.43 -18.84
CA PRO A 421 7.47 -1.15 -20.02
C PRO A 421 8.23 -2.43 -19.66
N THR A 422 8.39 -3.35 -20.62
CA THR A 422 9.25 -4.52 -20.43
C THR A 422 10.72 -4.12 -20.55
N ASN A 423 11.60 -4.87 -19.88
CA ASN A 423 13.04 -4.60 -19.91
C ASN A 423 13.58 -4.62 -21.35
N ASN A 424 14.40 -3.63 -21.69
CA ASN A 424 14.99 -3.35 -23.01
C ASN A 424 14.00 -2.87 -24.08
N SER A 425 12.83 -2.33 -23.70
CA SER A 425 11.94 -1.66 -24.66
C SER A 425 12.62 -0.46 -25.34
N ALA A 426 12.31 -0.25 -26.63
CA ALA A 426 12.88 0.81 -27.44
C ALA A 426 11.79 1.79 -27.94
N TYR A 427 12.11 3.08 -27.95
CA TYR A 427 11.23 4.17 -28.37
C TYR A 427 12.00 5.21 -29.21
N THR A 428 11.28 6.17 -29.80
CA THR A 428 11.86 7.29 -30.56
C THR A 428 11.51 8.63 -29.90
N SER A 429 12.49 9.51 -29.73
CA SER A 429 12.32 10.83 -29.11
C SER A 429 11.51 11.79 -29.98
N PRO A 430 10.66 12.68 -29.41
CA PRO A 430 10.25 12.69 -28.02
C PRO A 430 9.24 11.57 -27.74
N ALA A 431 9.57 10.67 -26.81
CA ALA A 431 8.68 9.57 -26.47
C ALA A 431 7.69 9.98 -25.36
N SER A 432 6.56 9.28 -25.31
CA SER A 432 5.65 9.28 -24.18
C SER A 432 5.32 7.82 -23.85
N LEU A 433 5.48 7.41 -22.59
CA LEU A 433 5.17 6.05 -22.15
C LEU A 433 4.58 6.05 -20.74
N THR A 434 3.74 5.05 -20.47
CA THR A 434 3.16 4.81 -19.14
C THR A 434 3.91 3.69 -18.46
N ILE A 435 4.37 3.95 -17.24
CA ILE A 435 5.00 2.98 -16.34
C ILE A 435 3.89 2.40 -15.47
N ASN A 436 3.65 1.09 -15.56
CA ASN A 436 2.70 0.36 -14.73
C ASN A 436 3.46 -0.49 -13.72
N ALA A 437 2.97 -0.55 -12.48
CA ALA A 437 3.53 -1.40 -11.44
C ALA A 437 2.44 -2.19 -10.70
N THR A 438 2.82 -3.36 -10.21
CA THR A 438 2.06 -4.12 -9.21
C THR A 438 2.79 -4.03 -7.89
N ALA A 439 2.07 -3.66 -6.83
CA ALA A 439 2.58 -3.64 -5.48
C ALA A 439 1.57 -4.29 -4.53
N THR A 440 2.07 -5.16 -3.64
CA THR A 440 1.27 -5.83 -2.61
C THR A 440 2.03 -5.83 -1.30
N ASP A 441 1.30 -5.90 -0.21
CA ASP A 441 1.86 -5.96 1.13
C ASP A 441 1.24 -7.16 1.86
N SER A 442 2.08 -7.96 2.51
CA SER A 442 1.67 -9.21 3.17
C SER A 442 1.10 -9.00 4.57
N ASP A 443 1.54 -7.94 5.25
CA ASP A 443 1.15 -7.62 6.63
C ASP A 443 0.48 -6.26 6.76
N GLY A 444 0.22 -5.56 5.65
CA GLY A 444 -0.43 -4.27 5.65
C GLY A 444 -1.01 -3.88 4.30
N SER A 445 -0.90 -2.60 3.98
CA SER A 445 -1.39 -2.00 2.73
C SER A 445 -0.35 -1.04 2.16
N VAL A 446 -0.21 -1.01 0.85
CA VAL A 446 0.66 -0.06 0.15
C VAL A 446 0.02 1.33 0.18
N THR A 447 0.70 2.31 0.76
CA THR A 447 0.24 3.71 0.83
C THR A 447 0.61 4.51 -0.42
N LYS A 448 1.74 4.18 -1.05
CA LYS A 448 2.16 4.78 -2.33
C LYS A 448 3.15 3.92 -3.10
N VAL A 449 3.18 4.14 -4.41
CA VAL A 449 4.24 3.68 -5.32
C VAL A 449 4.85 4.90 -6.00
N GLU A 450 6.15 5.08 -5.84
CA GLU A 450 6.94 6.15 -6.46
C GLU A 450 7.72 5.60 -7.65
N PHE A 451 7.75 6.32 -8.77
CA PHE A 451 8.42 5.92 -10.00
C PHE A 451 9.67 6.77 -10.23
N PHE A 452 10.79 6.14 -10.61
CA PHE A 452 12.09 6.81 -10.76
C PHE A 452 12.75 6.49 -12.11
N ASN A 453 13.61 7.40 -12.56
CA ASN A 453 14.65 7.17 -13.56
C ASN A 453 16.01 7.42 -12.90
N GLY A 454 16.78 6.36 -12.65
CA GLY A 454 17.96 6.41 -11.80
C GLY A 454 17.59 6.91 -10.39
N SER A 455 18.21 8.02 -9.95
CA SER A 455 17.86 8.69 -8.68
C SER A 455 16.76 9.75 -8.82
N THR A 456 16.34 10.08 -10.04
CA THR A 456 15.36 11.16 -10.28
C THR A 456 13.94 10.62 -10.16
N LYS A 457 13.14 11.16 -9.23
CA LYS A 457 11.72 10.82 -9.12
C LYS A 457 10.94 11.41 -10.30
N LEU A 458 10.19 10.56 -11.01
CA LEU A 458 9.32 10.93 -12.12
C LEU A 458 7.91 11.30 -11.64
N GLY A 459 7.39 10.56 -10.66
CA GLY A 459 6.06 10.76 -10.09
C GLY A 459 5.68 9.69 -9.07
N GLU A 460 4.40 9.65 -8.68
CA GLU A 460 3.87 8.68 -7.72
C GLU A 460 2.38 8.39 -7.94
N ALA A 461 1.92 7.26 -7.44
CA ALA A 461 0.52 6.87 -7.37
C ALA A 461 0.20 6.37 -5.95
N THR A 462 -0.90 6.85 -5.36
CA THR A 462 -1.32 6.52 -3.98
C THR A 462 -2.42 5.46 -3.92
N SER A 463 -2.85 4.92 -5.07
CA SER A 463 -3.88 3.88 -5.16
C SER A 463 -3.68 3.02 -6.40
N SER A 464 -4.07 1.75 -6.32
CA SER A 464 -4.10 0.84 -7.47
C SER A 464 -5.22 1.24 -8.47
N PRO A 465 -5.01 1.13 -9.80
CA PRO A 465 -3.79 0.67 -10.47
C PRO A 465 -2.65 1.69 -10.38
N TYR A 466 -1.46 1.24 -9.96
CA TYR A 466 -0.29 2.10 -9.84
C TYR A 466 0.32 2.36 -11.22
N ALA A 467 0.12 3.56 -11.74
CA ALA A 467 0.61 3.95 -13.05
C ALA A 467 1.12 5.41 -13.07
N TRP A 468 2.10 5.69 -13.92
CA TRP A 468 2.60 7.04 -14.17
C TRP A 468 2.97 7.26 -15.64
N THR A 469 2.50 8.34 -16.25
CA THR A 469 2.82 8.68 -17.65
C THR A 469 3.98 9.67 -17.72
N TRP A 470 5.08 9.25 -18.34
CA TRP A 470 6.28 10.06 -18.55
C TRP A 470 6.31 10.58 -20.00
N ASN A 471 6.28 11.90 -20.17
CA ASN A 471 6.16 12.59 -21.46
C ASN A 471 7.46 13.27 -21.89
N ASN A 472 7.58 13.53 -23.20
CA ASN A 472 8.66 14.29 -23.82
C ASN A 472 10.06 13.74 -23.51
N ILE A 473 10.18 12.41 -23.51
CA ILE A 473 11.42 11.73 -23.18
C ILE A 473 12.40 11.91 -24.34
N ALA A 474 13.54 12.53 -24.06
CA ALA A 474 14.61 12.77 -25.03
C ALA A 474 15.31 11.47 -25.44
N ALA A 475 16.19 11.55 -26.43
CA ALA A 475 17.04 10.42 -26.79
C ALA A 475 18.00 10.10 -25.63
N GLY A 476 18.11 8.82 -25.27
CA GLY A 476 18.96 8.36 -24.19
C GLY A 476 18.58 6.95 -23.73
N THR A 477 19.41 6.40 -22.85
CA THR A 477 19.10 5.16 -22.12
C THR A 477 18.67 5.51 -20.71
N TYR A 478 17.57 4.92 -20.25
CA TYR A 478 16.96 5.21 -18.95
C TYR A 478 16.77 3.93 -18.15
N THR A 479 16.94 4.03 -16.84
CA THR A 479 16.77 2.90 -15.92
C THR A 479 15.64 3.23 -14.96
N LEU A 480 14.52 2.54 -15.12
CA LEU A 480 13.31 2.75 -14.36
C LEU A 480 13.24 1.83 -13.15
N THR A 481 12.81 2.37 -12.01
CA THR A 481 12.46 1.59 -10.80
C THR A 481 11.16 2.10 -10.21
N ALA A 482 10.45 1.22 -9.53
CA ALA A 482 9.29 1.55 -8.71
C ALA A 482 9.61 1.26 -7.25
N LYS A 483 9.30 2.19 -6.35
CA LYS A 483 9.44 2.03 -4.90
C LYS A 483 8.06 2.02 -4.26
N ALA A 484 7.67 0.92 -3.63
CA ALA A 484 6.45 0.85 -2.84
C ALA A 484 6.74 1.20 -1.38
N THR A 485 5.83 1.93 -0.75
CA THR A 485 5.85 2.22 0.70
C THR A 485 4.53 1.76 1.31
N ASP A 486 4.59 1.15 2.49
CA ASP A 486 3.41 0.64 3.20
C ASP A 486 2.86 1.59 4.26
N ASN A 487 1.83 1.14 4.99
CA ASN A 487 1.16 1.90 6.06
C ASN A 487 1.93 1.94 7.39
N SER A 488 3.08 1.26 7.45
CA SER A 488 4.01 1.26 8.58
C SER A 488 5.36 1.90 8.21
N ASN A 489 5.44 2.55 7.03
CA ASN A 489 6.62 3.17 6.42
C ASN A 489 7.77 2.21 6.02
N GLY A 490 7.53 0.90 5.94
CA GLY A 490 8.45 0.02 5.23
C GLY A 490 8.42 0.29 3.73
N SER A 491 9.53 -0.01 3.05
CA SER A 491 9.60 0.18 1.61
C SER A 491 10.52 -0.82 0.94
N SER A 492 10.18 -1.15 -0.30
CA SER A 492 11.01 -1.95 -1.19
C SER A 492 11.10 -1.29 -2.55
N THR A 493 12.08 -1.68 -3.34
CA THR A 493 12.29 -1.18 -4.70
C THR A 493 12.29 -2.36 -5.68
N SER A 494 11.65 -2.17 -6.83
CA SER A 494 11.59 -3.19 -7.88
C SER A 494 12.97 -3.49 -8.45
N ALA A 495 13.07 -4.61 -9.17
CA ALA A 495 14.17 -4.77 -10.13
C ALA A 495 14.16 -3.62 -11.15
N PRO A 496 15.34 -3.17 -11.62
CA PRO A 496 15.43 -2.12 -12.62
C PRO A 496 14.94 -2.60 -13.99
N VAL A 497 14.22 -1.73 -14.70
CA VAL A 497 13.79 -1.88 -16.10
C VAL A 497 14.54 -0.86 -16.94
N THR A 498 15.38 -1.31 -17.86
CA THR A 498 16.10 -0.42 -18.78
C THR A 498 15.28 -0.20 -20.04
N ILE A 499 15.20 1.04 -20.51
CA ILE A 499 14.63 1.39 -21.81
C ILE A 499 15.61 2.25 -22.60
N THR A 500 15.48 2.23 -23.93
CA THR A 500 16.27 3.07 -24.82
C THR A 500 15.35 3.93 -25.66
N VAL A 501 15.60 5.23 -25.69
CA VAL A 501 14.95 6.19 -26.58
C VAL A 501 15.97 6.62 -27.61
N GLY A 502 15.78 6.21 -28.86
CA GLY A 502 16.60 6.65 -29.98
C GLY A 502 16.32 8.11 -30.34
N SER A 503 17.30 8.78 -30.94
CA SER A 503 17.07 10.06 -31.60
C SER A 503 16.01 9.88 -32.70
N ALA A 504 15.10 10.84 -32.82
CA ALA A 504 14.31 10.94 -34.04
C ALA A 504 15.28 11.05 -35.24
N PRO A 505 14.92 10.47 -36.40
CA PRO A 505 15.61 10.76 -37.65
C PRO A 505 15.74 12.28 -37.83
N GLY A 506 16.91 12.72 -38.29
CA GLY A 506 17.16 14.14 -38.55
C GLY A 506 16.09 14.71 -39.48
N CYS A 507 15.61 15.91 -39.19
CA CYS A 507 14.63 16.59 -40.04
C CYS A 507 15.35 17.32 -41.18
N ASN A 508 15.87 16.56 -42.14
CA ASN A 508 16.45 17.14 -43.35
C ASN A 508 15.33 17.66 -44.27
N PRO A 509 15.46 18.85 -44.87
CA PRO A 509 14.44 19.40 -45.77
C PRO A 509 14.10 18.46 -46.93
N ALA A 510 15.11 17.77 -47.46
CA ALA A 510 14.96 16.68 -48.43
C ALA A 510 15.99 15.58 -48.16
N GLU A 511 15.57 14.32 -48.28
CA GLU A 511 16.40 13.12 -48.15
C GLU A 511 15.87 12.04 -49.08
N ALA A 512 16.73 11.13 -49.58
CA ALA A 512 16.32 10.09 -50.53
C ALA A 512 16.95 8.74 -50.22
N SER A 513 16.41 7.67 -50.81
CA SER A 513 16.93 6.30 -50.72
C SER A 513 18.30 6.11 -51.38
N GLY A 514 18.67 7.01 -52.28
CA GLY A 514 19.93 7.04 -53.02
C GLY A 514 19.88 8.11 -54.12
N ASP A 515 20.99 8.29 -54.84
CA ASP A 515 21.06 9.16 -56.02
C ASP A 515 22.18 8.73 -57.00
N ASP A 516 22.15 9.26 -58.22
CA ASP A 516 23.17 9.08 -59.26
C ASP A 516 24.15 10.28 -59.36
N GLY A 517 24.31 11.04 -58.29
CA GLY A 517 24.96 12.37 -58.28
C GLY A 517 23.97 13.53 -58.43
N ASN A 518 22.71 13.25 -58.78
CA ASN A 518 21.60 14.20 -58.73
C ASN A 518 20.89 14.07 -57.37
N VAL A 519 21.39 14.82 -56.38
CA VAL A 519 21.05 14.68 -54.96
C VAL A 519 19.64 15.19 -54.60
N ALA A 520 19.13 14.77 -53.44
CA ALA A 520 17.78 15.13 -52.97
C ALA A 520 17.54 16.64 -52.82
N ALA A 521 18.58 17.42 -52.49
CA ALA A 521 18.49 18.87 -52.34
C ALA A 521 18.07 19.61 -53.63
N ASN A 522 18.37 19.03 -54.79
CA ASN A 522 17.99 19.59 -56.08
C ASN A 522 16.47 19.61 -56.29
N ALA A 523 15.71 18.78 -55.57
CA ALA A 523 14.25 18.76 -55.71
C ALA A 523 13.54 19.88 -54.94
N ILE A 524 14.28 20.76 -54.24
CA ILE A 524 13.75 21.83 -53.40
C ILE A 524 14.51 23.16 -53.57
N ASP A 525 15.35 23.28 -54.61
CA ASP A 525 16.22 24.44 -54.84
C ASP A 525 15.54 25.55 -55.68
N ASN A 526 14.32 25.31 -56.18
CA ASN A 526 13.58 26.14 -57.13
C ASN A 526 14.26 26.30 -58.51
N ASP A 527 15.16 25.39 -58.90
CA ASP A 527 15.77 25.33 -60.22
C ASP A 527 15.29 24.09 -60.99
N LEU A 528 14.36 24.29 -61.93
CA LEU A 528 13.83 23.21 -62.77
C LEU A 528 14.87 22.55 -63.71
N ASN A 529 16.10 23.08 -63.78
CA ASN A 529 17.20 22.49 -64.56
C ASN A 529 18.01 21.46 -63.76
N THR A 530 17.91 21.47 -62.44
CA THR A 530 18.47 20.43 -61.58
C THR A 530 17.39 19.37 -61.30
N ARG A 531 17.78 18.24 -60.71
CA ARG A 531 16.84 17.20 -60.31
C ARG A 531 17.42 16.33 -59.21
N TRP A 532 16.56 15.59 -58.51
CA TRP A 532 16.94 14.34 -57.85
C TRP A 532 16.76 13.17 -58.83
N SER A 533 17.59 12.12 -58.75
CA SER A 533 17.39 10.89 -59.55
C SER A 533 17.92 9.61 -58.93
N ALA A 534 17.10 8.55 -58.95
CA ALA A 534 17.50 7.19 -58.57
C ALA A 534 16.80 6.13 -59.44
N SER A 535 17.49 5.05 -59.75
CA SER A 535 16.97 3.94 -60.57
C SER A 535 16.45 2.79 -59.71
N GLY A 536 15.29 2.25 -60.06
CA GLY A 536 14.71 1.08 -59.42
C GLY A 536 13.30 1.32 -58.91
N ASP A 537 12.56 0.22 -58.77
CA ASP A 537 11.25 0.24 -58.12
C ASP A 537 11.39 0.45 -56.61
N GLY A 538 10.56 1.31 -56.03
CA GLY A 538 10.56 1.63 -54.60
C GLY A 538 11.64 2.62 -54.16
N GLN A 539 12.35 3.27 -55.09
CA GLN A 539 13.21 4.41 -54.74
C GLN A 539 12.35 5.57 -54.26
N TRP A 540 12.79 6.28 -53.23
CA TRP A 540 11.99 7.34 -52.62
C TRP A 540 12.78 8.62 -52.38
N ILE A 541 12.06 9.74 -52.39
CA ILE A 541 12.50 11.01 -51.82
C ILE A 541 11.49 11.42 -50.74
N GLN A 542 11.96 11.98 -49.63
CA GLN A 542 11.15 12.43 -48.52
C GLN A 542 11.49 13.86 -48.11
N PHE A 543 10.52 14.56 -47.54
CA PHE A 543 10.61 15.94 -47.14
C PHE A 543 10.16 16.09 -45.69
N CYS A 544 10.97 16.74 -44.86
CA CYS A 544 10.60 17.06 -43.49
C CYS A 544 10.04 18.49 -43.39
N LEU A 545 8.86 18.64 -42.79
CA LEU A 545 8.17 19.92 -42.66
C LEU A 545 8.59 20.73 -41.42
N GLY A 546 9.59 20.27 -40.67
CA GLY A 546 10.01 20.87 -39.39
C GLY A 546 9.08 20.52 -38.23
N SER A 547 7.77 20.65 -38.42
CA SER A 547 6.71 20.35 -37.46
C SER A 547 5.57 19.57 -38.13
N SER A 548 4.70 18.93 -37.34
CA SER A 548 3.47 18.33 -37.88
C SER A 548 2.56 19.41 -38.47
N GLN A 549 2.13 19.25 -39.72
CA GLN A 549 1.22 20.14 -40.42
C GLN A 549 0.09 19.35 -41.09
N SER A 550 -1.02 20.02 -41.40
CA SER A 550 -2.10 19.43 -42.19
C SER A 550 -1.69 19.46 -43.67
N VAL A 551 -1.34 18.30 -44.23
CA VAL A 551 -0.87 18.13 -45.62
C VAL A 551 -2.02 17.61 -46.48
N ASN A 552 -2.23 18.17 -47.67
CA ASN A 552 -3.30 17.77 -48.58
C ASN A 552 -2.86 17.55 -50.04
N GLY A 553 -1.56 17.56 -50.31
CA GLY A 553 -1.06 17.29 -51.65
C GLY A 553 0.43 17.55 -51.81
N VAL A 554 0.92 17.30 -53.02
CA VAL A 554 2.25 17.68 -53.49
C VAL A 554 2.13 18.23 -54.92
N ASP A 555 2.94 19.21 -55.25
CA ASP A 555 3.18 19.65 -56.62
C ASP A 555 4.55 19.13 -57.06
N ILE A 556 4.63 18.45 -58.21
CA ILE A 556 5.87 17.80 -58.68
C ILE A 556 6.15 18.21 -60.12
N ALA A 557 7.36 18.68 -60.39
CA ALA A 557 7.89 18.85 -61.73
C ALA A 557 8.76 17.62 -62.05
N PHE A 558 8.41 16.88 -63.11
CA PHE A 558 9.13 15.66 -63.47
C PHE A 558 10.20 15.96 -64.51
N TYR A 559 11.40 15.39 -64.35
CA TYR A 559 12.44 15.50 -65.36
C TYR A 559 12.01 14.79 -66.65
N LYS A 560 12.02 15.52 -67.78
CA LYS A 560 11.43 15.07 -69.06
C LYS A 560 9.94 14.73 -68.93
N GLY A 561 9.22 15.41 -68.04
CA GLY A 561 7.78 15.24 -67.84
C GLY A 561 6.90 15.59 -69.04
N ASP A 562 7.46 16.19 -70.09
CA ASP A 562 6.84 16.46 -71.40
C ASP A 562 6.95 15.29 -72.39
N SER A 563 7.70 14.25 -72.02
CA SER A 563 7.94 13.06 -72.85
C SER A 563 7.89 11.75 -72.07
N ARG A 564 7.84 11.79 -70.73
CA ARG A 564 7.81 10.63 -69.84
C ARG A 564 6.68 10.73 -68.82
N LYS A 565 6.03 9.60 -68.57
CA LYS A 565 5.01 9.43 -67.51
C LYS A 565 5.63 8.69 -66.34
N ALA A 566 5.88 9.38 -65.24
CA ALA A 566 6.37 8.79 -64.00
C ALA A 566 5.22 8.10 -63.25
N LYS A 567 5.50 6.97 -62.58
CA LYS A 567 4.56 6.27 -61.69
C LYS A 567 5.06 6.37 -60.25
N PHE A 568 4.17 6.65 -59.30
CA PHE A 568 4.56 6.85 -57.91
C PHE A 568 3.39 6.77 -56.93
N ASP A 569 3.72 6.63 -55.66
CA ASP A 569 2.82 6.75 -54.50
C ASP A 569 3.24 7.94 -53.62
N ILE A 570 2.29 8.48 -52.86
CA ILE A 570 2.55 9.48 -51.83
C ILE A 570 2.24 8.88 -50.47
N LEU A 571 3.23 8.92 -49.57
CA LEU A 571 3.14 8.45 -48.20
C LEU A 571 3.39 9.59 -47.23
N VAL A 572 2.82 9.52 -46.04
CA VAL A 572 3.04 10.48 -44.94
C VAL A 572 3.45 9.77 -43.66
N SER A 573 4.13 10.48 -42.77
CA SER A 573 4.55 9.97 -41.47
C SER A 573 4.63 11.08 -40.42
N ALA A 574 4.44 10.72 -39.14
CA ALA A 574 4.73 11.58 -38.00
C ALA A 574 6.18 11.44 -37.49
N ASP A 575 6.79 10.27 -37.69
CA ASP A 575 8.06 9.86 -37.06
C ASP A 575 9.16 9.41 -38.04
N ALA A 576 8.85 9.40 -39.34
CA ALA A 576 9.68 8.88 -40.45
C ALA A 576 10.00 7.37 -40.37
N ALA A 577 9.44 6.65 -39.40
CA ALA A 577 9.57 5.20 -39.26
C ALA A 577 8.33 4.47 -39.78
N ASN A 578 7.14 4.97 -39.42
CA ASN A 578 5.86 4.40 -39.79
C ASN A 578 5.20 5.24 -40.90
N TRP A 579 4.96 4.63 -42.05
CA TRP A 579 4.47 5.33 -43.25
C TRP A 579 3.07 4.88 -43.62
N THR A 580 2.21 5.84 -43.96
CA THR A 580 0.85 5.60 -44.46
C THR A 580 0.74 6.13 -45.88
N ALA A 581 0.34 5.27 -46.83
CA ALA A 581 0.04 5.69 -48.20
C ALA A 581 -1.27 6.49 -48.22
N VAL A 582 -1.20 7.73 -48.70
CA VAL A 582 -2.34 8.66 -48.80
C VAL A 582 -2.85 8.82 -50.23
N ALA A 583 -2.03 8.45 -51.22
CA ALA A 583 -2.40 8.29 -52.61
C ALA A 583 -1.48 7.25 -53.26
N SER A 584 -2.06 6.27 -53.95
CA SER A 584 -1.31 5.19 -54.60
C SER A 584 -1.66 5.05 -56.07
N ASN A 585 -0.75 4.43 -56.84
CA ASN A 585 -0.83 4.22 -58.28
C ASN A 585 -1.00 5.51 -59.09
N LEU A 586 -0.35 6.59 -58.66
CA LEU A 586 -0.38 7.86 -59.37
C LEU A 586 0.51 7.80 -60.62
N GLN A 587 0.14 8.59 -61.63
CA GLN A 587 0.91 8.76 -62.86
C GLN A 587 0.92 10.22 -63.29
N SER A 588 2.10 10.73 -63.70
CA SER A 588 2.23 12.09 -64.26
C SER A 588 1.68 12.18 -65.69
N SER A 589 1.37 13.40 -66.15
CA SER A 589 0.73 13.65 -67.45
C SER A 589 1.55 13.16 -68.64
N GLY A 590 2.88 13.32 -68.59
CA GLY A 590 3.76 13.11 -69.74
C GLY A 590 3.68 14.23 -70.78
N SER A 591 3.15 15.41 -70.43
CA SER A 591 2.98 16.56 -71.33
C SER A 591 3.54 17.89 -70.80
N SER A 592 4.20 17.92 -69.64
CA SER A 592 4.64 19.18 -69.00
C SER A 592 5.97 19.05 -68.26
N LEU A 593 6.82 20.08 -68.35
CA LEU A 593 7.97 20.27 -67.46
C LEU A 593 7.65 21.15 -66.24
N ALA A 594 6.47 21.77 -66.20
CA ALA A 594 6.00 22.54 -65.06
C ALA A 594 5.48 21.63 -63.94
N LEU A 595 5.31 22.20 -62.74
CA LEU A 595 4.71 21.53 -61.59
C LEU A 595 3.30 20.99 -61.90
N GLU A 596 3.09 19.69 -61.67
CA GLU A 596 1.78 19.03 -61.70
C GLU A 596 1.28 18.80 -60.27
N SER A 597 -0.01 19.06 -60.01
CA SER A 597 -0.60 18.92 -58.68
C SER A 597 -1.24 17.55 -58.44
N PHE A 598 -0.89 16.92 -57.31
CA PHE A 598 -1.47 15.66 -56.83
C PHE A 598 -2.01 15.89 -55.41
N SER A 599 -3.33 15.84 -55.26
CA SER A 599 -4.01 16.15 -53.99
C SER A 599 -4.60 14.90 -53.35
N PHE A 600 -4.71 14.91 -52.03
CA PHE A 600 -5.32 13.86 -51.22
C PHE A 600 -6.05 14.47 -50.02
N THR A 601 -6.85 13.66 -49.32
CA THR A 601 -7.58 14.09 -48.11
C THR A 601 -6.60 14.60 -47.07
N ALA A 602 -6.85 15.80 -46.54
CA ALA A 602 -5.94 16.45 -45.59
C ALA A 602 -5.67 15.56 -44.36
N ILE A 603 -4.39 15.41 -44.01
CA ILE A 603 -3.94 14.58 -42.88
C ILE A 603 -2.78 15.27 -42.15
N THR A 604 -2.72 15.11 -40.83
CA THR A 604 -1.63 15.66 -40.02
C THR A 604 -0.38 14.80 -40.18
N ALA A 605 0.70 15.38 -40.68
CA ALA A 605 1.98 14.70 -40.90
C ALA A 605 3.17 15.64 -40.71
N LYS A 606 4.32 15.09 -40.33
CA LYS A 606 5.60 15.82 -40.26
C LYS A 606 6.50 15.54 -41.47
N TYR A 607 6.34 14.37 -42.08
CA TYR A 607 7.10 13.92 -43.23
C TYR A 607 6.17 13.53 -44.39
N VAL A 608 6.58 13.85 -45.60
CA VAL A 608 5.95 13.42 -46.85
C VAL A 608 6.98 12.69 -47.70
N ARG A 609 6.64 11.53 -48.25
CA ARG A 609 7.50 10.72 -49.10
C ARG A 609 6.82 10.45 -50.43
N ILE A 610 7.58 10.60 -51.50
CA ILE A 610 7.20 10.15 -52.84
C ILE A 610 7.95 8.83 -53.07
N LEU A 611 7.21 7.74 -53.22
CA LEU A 611 7.73 6.41 -53.53
C LEU A 611 7.59 6.17 -55.03
N GLY A 612 8.70 6.17 -55.76
CA GLY A 612 8.73 6.05 -57.21
C GLY A 612 8.74 4.60 -57.71
N HIS A 613 8.04 4.37 -58.83
CA HIS A 613 7.90 3.08 -59.53
C HIS A 613 8.44 3.15 -60.97
N GLY A 614 9.38 4.07 -61.24
CA GLY A 614 9.95 4.33 -62.55
C GLY A 614 9.04 5.18 -63.45
N ASN A 615 9.27 5.09 -64.76
CA ASN A 615 8.47 5.77 -65.78
C ASN A 615 8.14 4.85 -66.96
N ASN A 616 7.36 5.33 -67.92
CA ASN A 616 6.94 4.56 -69.09
C ASN A 616 8.09 4.13 -70.04
N LEU A 617 9.31 4.63 -69.88
CA LEU A 617 10.47 4.24 -70.70
C LEU A 617 11.49 3.39 -69.95
N ASN A 618 11.68 3.58 -68.64
CA ASN A 618 12.67 2.87 -67.84
C ASN A 618 12.40 2.99 -66.33
N ALA A 619 13.25 2.36 -65.51
CA ALA A 619 13.10 2.29 -64.05
C ALA A 619 13.55 3.56 -63.30
N TRP A 620 13.90 4.66 -63.98
CA TRP A 620 14.38 5.87 -63.31
C TRP A 620 13.24 6.72 -62.74
N ASN A 621 13.44 7.16 -61.49
CA ASN A 621 12.62 8.15 -60.80
C ASN A 621 13.39 9.46 -60.78
N SER A 622 12.81 10.52 -61.35
CA SER A 622 13.52 11.79 -61.52
C SER A 622 12.57 12.97 -61.33
N TYR A 623 12.79 13.73 -60.26
CA TYR A 623 11.96 14.89 -59.89
C TYR A 623 12.83 16.15 -59.92
N ALA A 624 12.44 17.11 -60.75
CA ALA A 624 13.12 18.39 -60.89
C ALA A 624 12.80 19.30 -59.69
N GLU A 625 11.55 19.35 -59.25
CA GLU A 625 11.13 20.16 -58.11
C GLU A 625 9.91 19.53 -57.44
N VAL A 626 9.82 19.63 -56.11
CA VAL A 626 8.70 19.15 -55.32
C VAL A 626 8.28 20.18 -54.29
N LYS A 627 6.99 20.51 -54.25
CA LYS A 627 6.39 21.38 -53.22
C LYS A 627 5.33 20.62 -52.44
N VAL A 628 5.49 20.54 -51.12
CA VAL A 628 4.46 19.96 -50.25
C VAL A 628 3.36 20.98 -50.00
N LYS A 629 2.10 20.57 -50.21
CA LYS A 629 0.92 21.42 -50.00
C LYS A 629 0.37 21.22 -48.60
N THR A 630 0.28 22.32 -47.86
CA THR A 630 -0.26 22.35 -46.51
C THR A 630 -1.52 23.21 -46.47
N VAL A 631 -2.54 22.76 -45.75
CA VAL A 631 -3.71 23.58 -45.46
C VAL A 631 -3.30 24.60 -44.39
N ALA A 632 -3.19 25.86 -44.77
CA ALA A 632 -3.06 26.93 -43.78
C ALA A 632 -4.28 26.87 -42.87
N ALA A 633 -4.08 26.80 -41.55
CA ALA A 633 -5.16 27.02 -40.60
C ALA A 633 -5.80 28.37 -40.92
N LEU A 634 -7.10 28.39 -41.16
CA LEU A 634 -7.87 29.62 -41.38
C LEU A 634 -7.80 30.46 -40.09
N ALA A 635 -6.77 31.27 -39.98
CA ALA A 635 -6.68 32.45 -39.13
C ALA A 635 -6.06 33.53 -40.01
N GLY A 636 -6.88 34.51 -40.41
CA GLY A 636 -6.54 35.47 -41.44
C GLY A 636 -5.25 36.24 -41.13
N SER A 637 -4.31 36.19 -42.07
CA SER A 637 -3.51 37.36 -42.43
C SER A 637 -2.92 37.15 -43.83
N THR A 638 -2.95 38.23 -44.58
CA THR A 638 -2.56 38.40 -45.97
C THR A 638 -1.16 37.89 -46.29
N SER A 639 -1.02 37.29 -47.46
CA SER A 639 0.25 37.07 -48.16
C SER A 639 1.12 38.31 -48.13
N ALA A 640 2.26 38.23 -47.46
CA ALA A 640 3.38 39.12 -47.69
C ALA A 640 4.61 38.25 -47.94
N SER A 641 5.05 38.21 -49.20
CA SER A 641 6.38 37.75 -49.54
C SER A 641 7.38 38.63 -48.77
N MET A 642 8.18 38.03 -47.89
CA MET A 642 9.37 38.72 -47.38
C MET A 642 10.54 38.32 -48.25
N ALA A 643 10.77 39.14 -49.27
CA ALA A 643 12.04 39.22 -49.96
C ALA A 643 13.12 39.64 -48.95
N PHE A 644 14.21 38.88 -48.90
CA PHE A 644 15.40 39.22 -48.15
C PHE A 644 16.11 40.37 -48.88
N THR A 645 16.16 41.55 -48.27
CA THR A 645 16.97 42.67 -48.78
C THR A 645 18.28 42.73 -48.00
N PRO A 646 19.45 42.57 -48.65
CA PRO A 646 20.74 42.86 -48.07
C PRO A 646 20.79 44.30 -47.55
N VAL A 647 21.42 44.52 -46.39
CA VAL A 647 21.74 45.89 -45.95
C VAL A 647 23.02 46.31 -46.65
N ASN A 648 22.85 47.05 -47.76
CA ASN A 648 23.85 47.78 -48.55
C ASN A 648 24.78 46.96 -49.48
N ASP A 649 24.90 47.44 -50.73
CA ASP A 649 25.75 46.99 -51.84
C ASP A 649 27.27 47.19 -51.61
N ALA A 650 27.78 46.81 -50.45
CA ALA A 650 29.22 46.74 -50.19
C ALA A 650 29.57 45.36 -49.64
N PRO A 651 30.67 44.72 -50.08
CA PRO A 651 31.02 43.38 -49.63
C PRO A 651 31.18 43.40 -48.11
N PRO A 652 30.41 42.62 -47.34
CA PRO A 652 30.45 42.77 -45.90
C PRO A 652 31.76 42.14 -45.40
N LYS A 653 32.66 43.00 -44.90
CA LYS A 653 33.85 42.59 -44.15
C LYS A 653 33.45 41.58 -43.08
N ALA A 654 34.16 40.44 -43.04
CA ALA A 654 34.08 39.49 -41.94
C ALA A 654 34.23 40.24 -40.61
N GLY A 655 33.17 40.21 -39.81
CA GLY A 655 33.14 40.75 -38.46
C GLY A 655 32.98 39.61 -37.47
N LYS A 656 33.44 39.81 -36.23
CA LYS A 656 33.23 38.85 -35.15
C LYS A 656 31.74 38.54 -35.01
N LEU A 657 31.39 37.26 -34.84
CA LEU A 657 30.03 36.80 -34.60
C LEU A 657 29.35 37.70 -33.55
N SER A 658 28.27 38.38 -33.93
CA SER A 658 27.59 39.37 -33.07
C SER A 658 26.07 39.37 -33.22
N ILE A 659 25.35 39.79 -32.17
CA ILE A 659 23.91 40.04 -32.18
C ILE A 659 23.64 41.38 -31.49
N ASP A 660 22.85 42.22 -32.12
CA ASP A 660 22.24 43.40 -31.52
C ASP A 660 20.73 43.43 -31.72
N ALA A 661 19.99 44.10 -30.83
CA ALA A 661 18.54 44.13 -30.83
C ALA A 661 18.00 45.48 -30.37
N PHE A 662 17.21 46.15 -31.20
CA PHE A 662 16.68 47.49 -30.93
C PHE A 662 15.24 47.67 -31.46
N PRO A 663 14.34 48.35 -30.73
CA PRO A 663 14.52 48.86 -29.35
C PRO A 663 14.51 47.72 -28.32
N ASN A 664 15.21 47.84 -27.19
CA ASN A 664 15.13 46.88 -26.08
C ASN A 664 15.21 47.62 -24.74
N PRO A 665 14.12 47.69 -23.92
CA PRO A 665 12.85 46.98 -24.07
C PRO A 665 12.03 47.36 -25.31
N PHE A 666 11.15 46.46 -25.78
CA PHE A 666 10.28 46.69 -26.95
C PHE A 666 8.79 46.52 -26.62
N ARG A 667 7.96 47.30 -27.29
CA ARG A 667 6.49 47.19 -27.29
C ARG A 667 5.94 46.72 -28.64
N GLY A 668 6.48 47.27 -29.74
CA GLY A 668 6.21 46.87 -31.13
C GLY A 668 7.21 45.84 -31.65
N ASP A 669 7.41 45.75 -32.95
CA ASP A 669 8.40 44.83 -33.54
C ASP A 669 9.83 45.16 -33.09
N LEU A 670 10.62 44.12 -32.83
CA LEU A 670 12.02 44.21 -32.43
C LEU A 670 12.93 43.90 -33.62
N ARG A 671 13.82 44.83 -34.01
CA ARG A 671 14.80 44.60 -35.06
C ARG A 671 16.05 43.96 -34.47
N ILE A 672 16.47 42.85 -35.06
CA ILE A 672 17.66 42.09 -34.67
C ILE A 672 18.68 42.20 -35.80
N THR A 673 19.86 42.72 -35.51
CA THR A 673 20.99 42.76 -36.44
C THR A 673 22.01 41.72 -36.00
N TYR A 674 22.49 40.88 -36.91
CA TYR A 674 23.47 39.85 -36.59
C TYR A 674 24.54 39.74 -37.67
N THR A 675 25.79 39.51 -37.25
CA THR A 675 26.93 39.34 -38.15
C THR A 675 27.44 37.91 -38.08
N LEU A 676 27.60 37.29 -39.25
CA LEU A 676 28.23 35.99 -39.45
C LEU A 676 29.69 36.20 -39.86
N GLU A 677 30.60 35.50 -39.17
CA GLU A 677 32.05 35.68 -39.38
C GLU A 677 32.53 35.00 -40.67
N LYS A 678 31.92 33.86 -41.02
CA LYS A 678 32.24 33.05 -42.20
C LYS A 678 30.97 32.54 -42.87
N THR A 679 31.07 32.00 -44.08
CA THR A 679 29.96 31.26 -44.70
C THR A 679 29.79 29.94 -43.96
N GLY A 680 28.56 29.60 -43.57
CA GLY A 680 28.27 28.40 -42.80
C GLY A 680 26.80 28.27 -42.44
N ILE A 681 26.45 27.22 -41.70
CA ILE A 681 25.07 27.04 -41.25
C ILE A 681 24.84 27.98 -40.06
N ALA A 682 23.88 28.87 -40.23
CA ALA A 682 23.48 29.84 -39.22
C ALA A 682 22.04 29.57 -38.76
N ASN A 683 21.84 29.57 -37.45
CA ASN A 683 20.53 29.47 -36.81
C ASN A 683 20.34 30.62 -35.81
N LEU A 684 19.37 31.50 -36.08
CA LEU A 684 18.96 32.59 -35.19
C LEU A 684 17.58 32.26 -34.63
N THR A 685 17.49 32.00 -33.33
CA THR A 685 16.26 31.58 -32.66
C THR A 685 16.02 32.39 -31.38
N VAL A 686 14.77 32.79 -31.14
CA VAL A 686 14.30 33.45 -29.92
C VAL A 686 13.68 32.41 -29.00
N TYR A 687 14.04 32.44 -27.71
CA TYR A 687 13.58 31.51 -26.68
C TYR A 687 12.87 32.26 -25.55
N ASN A 688 11.87 31.63 -24.93
CA ASN A 688 11.34 32.08 -23.64
C ASN A 688 12.26 31.65 -22.47
N LEU A 689 11.99 32.11 -21.24
CA LEU A 689 12.77 31.74 -20.05
C LEU A 689 12.71 30.24 -19.69
N ALA A 690 11.71 29.51 -20.18
CA ALA A 690 11.63 28.05 -20.03
C ALA A 690 12.52 27.30 -21.04
N GLY A 691 13.27 28.02 -21.90
CA GLY A 691 14.15 27.43 -22.90
C GLY A 691 13.44 26.92 -24.16
N GLN A 692 12.15 27.23 -24.33
CA GLN A 692 11.39 26.85 -25.52
C GLN A 692 11.60 27.88 -26.64
N PRO A 693 11.89 27.45 -27.88
CA PRO A 693 11.98 28.36 -29.02
C PRO A 693 10.59 28.92 -29.35
N VAL A 694 10.48 30.24 -29.40
CA VAL A 694 9.23 30.97 -29.71
C VAL A 694 9.23 31.59 -31.11
N ALA A 695 10.41 31.77 -31.72
CA ALA A 695 10.55 32.17 -33.12
C ALA A 695 11.91 31.74 -33.68
N VAL A 696 11.94 31.18 -34.89
CA VAL A 696 13.16 30.94 -35.66
C VAL A 696 13.21 32.01 -36.74
N LEU A 697 14.23 32.87 -36.68
CA LEU A 697 14.34 34.07 -37.50
C LEU A 697 15.31 33.91 -38.68
N ALA A 698 16.24 32.96 -38.58
CA ALA A 698 17.08 32.50 -39.67
C ALA A 698 17.49 31.05 -39.40
N ASN A 699 17.46 30.19 -40.41
CA ASN A 699 17.94 28.81 -40.28
C ASN A 699 18.36 28.26 -41.65
N GLY A 700 19.66 28.16 -41.91
CA GLY A 700 20.18 27.66 -43.17
C GLY A 700 21.61 28.08 -43.44
N GLN A 701 22.11 27.72 -44.61
CA GLN A 701 23.44 28.12 -45.06
C GLN A 701 23.41 29.59 -45.49
N LEU A 702 24.18 30.42 -44.78
CA LEU A 702 24.29 31.85 -45.05
C LEU A 702 25.75 32.21 -45.30
N SER A 703 25.98 33.14 -46.22
CA SER A 703 27.31 33.70 -46.47
C SER A 703 27.83 34.48 -45.26
N ALA A 704 29.14 34.70 -45.20
CA ALA A 704 29.70 35.67 -44.25
C ALA A 704 29.08 37.06 -44.51
N GLY A 705 28.65 37.75 -43.45
CA GLY A 705 28.04 39.08 -43.61
C GLY A 705 27.13 39.52 -42.47
N THR A 706 26.62 40.74 -42.57
CA THR A 706 25.66 41.29 -41.60
C THR A 706 24.25 41.24 -42.15
N TYR A 707 23.34 40.72 -41.34
CA TYR A 707 21.96 40.43 -41.68
C TYR A 707 21.02 41.09 -40.67
N GLN A 708 19.76 41.23 -41.07
CA GLN A 708 18.72 41.71 -40.19
C GLN A 708 17.50 40.80 -40.23
N ALA A 709 16.91 40.61 -39.06
CA ALA A 709 15.65 39.92 -38.88
C ALA A 709 14.75 40.74 -37.97
N THR A 710 13.44 40.56 -38.12
CA THR A 710 12.45 41.25 -37.29
C THR A 710 11.72 40.23 -36.43
N PHE A 711 11.77 40.40 -35.11
CA PHE A 711 10.94 39.64 -34.19
C PHE A 711 9.63 40.40 -33.97
N ARG A 712 8.53 39.87 -34.51
CA ARG A 712 7.22 40.54 -34.47
C ARG A 712 6.53 40.30 -33.14
N SER A 713 6.13 41.37 -32.45
CA SER A 713 5.71 41.28 -31.05
C SER A 713 4.28 40.78 -30.83
N GLY A 714 3.44 40.75 -31.88
CA GLY A 714 1.99 40.60 -31.78
C GLY A 714 1.46 39.32 -31.09
N ASN A 715 2.21 38.21 -31.13
CA ASN A 715 1.75 36.91 -30.65
C ASN A 715 2.50 36.39 -29.41
N HIS A 716 3.27 37.24 -28.73
CA HIS A 716 4.13 36.83 -27.62
C HIS A 716 3.79 37.58 -26.34
N ALA A 717 3.76 36.91 -25.19
CA ALA A 717 3.46 37.56 -23.90
C ALA A 717 4.52 38.60 -23.51
N SER A 718 4.17 39.60 -22.68
CA SER A 718 5.18 40.47 -22.06
C SER A 718 6.10 39.63 -21.16
N GLY A 719 7.40 39.91 -21.18
CA GLY A 719 8.38 39.09 -20.46
C GLY A 719 9.79 39.11 -21.04
N ILE A 720 10.67 38.29 -20.45
CA ILE A 720 12.07 38.17 -20.87
C ILE A 720 12.21 37.06 -21.92
N TYR A 721 12.96 37.34 -22.97
CA TYR A 721 13.35 36.38 -24.00
C TYR A 721 14.86 36.37 -24.21
N ILE A 722 15.37 35.28 -24.78
CA ILE A 722 16.78 35.10 -25.14
C ILE A 722 16.87 34.85 -26.65
N ILE A 723 17.58 35.70 -27.38
CA ILE A 723 17.97 35.43 -28.76
C ILE A 723 19.25 34.59 -28.71
N LYS A 724 19.33 33.48 -29.45
CA LYS A 724 20.57 32.73 -29.70
C LYS A 724 20.87 32.71 -31.19
N LEU A 725 22.12 33.01 -31.53
CA LEU A 725 22.69 32.79 -32.86
C LEU A 725 23.72 31.67 -32.74
N ALA A 726 23.53 30.60 -33.50
CA ALA A 726 24.50 29.53 -33.66
C ALA A 726 25.08 29.58 -35.08
N GLN A 727 26.42 29.57 -35.20
CA GLN A 727 27.13 29.41 -36.47
C GLN A 727 28.18 28.30 -36.32
N ASP A 728 28.01 27.19 -37.05
CA ASP A 728 28.92 26.02 -37.04
C ASP A 728 29.38 25.60 -35.63
N GLY A 729 28.46 25.60 -34.66
CA GLY A 729 28.73 25.24 -33.26
C GLY A 729 29.12 26.39 -32.32
N ASN A 730 29.47 27.57 -32.83
CA ASN A 730 29.68 28.76 -32.02
C ASN A 730 28.34 29.42 -31.68
N ILE A 731 28.03 29.57 -30.39
CA ILE A 731 26.77 30.13 -29.92
C ILE A 731 27.01 31.44 -29.19
N ILE A 732 26.30 32.48 -29.60
CA ILE A 732 26.17 33.72 -28.85
C ILE A 732 24.70 34.00 -28.54
N SER A 733 24.44 34.67 -27.43
CA SER A 733 23.07 34.98 -27.02
C SER A 733 22.90 36.40 -26.49
N LYS A 734 21.67 36.93 -26.61
CA LYS A 734 21.31 38.26 -26.15
C LYS A 734 19.95 38.25 -25.45
N ARG A 735 19.89 38.82 -24.25
CA ARG A 735 18.65 39.01 -23.50
C ARG A 735 17.87 40.20 -24.06
N ILE A 736 16.57 40.01 -24.28
CA ILE A 736 15.62 41.04 -24.70
C ILE A 736 14.40 41.04 -23.78
N VAL A 737 13.74 42.19 -23.64
CA VAL A 737 12.59 42.39 -22.75
C VAL A 737 11.43 42.96 -23.54
N LYS A 738 10.30 42.24 -23.56
CA LYS A 738 9.03 42.73 -24.08
C LYS A 738 8.23 43.36 -22.94
N GLU A 739 7.84 44.62 -23.10
CA GLU A 739 6.92 45.33 -22.19
C GLU A 739 5.46 45.05 -22.53
#